data_AF-A0A9E4V9W3-F1
#
_entry.id   AF-A0A9E4V9W3-F1
#
_cell.length_a   1.000
_cell.length_b   1.000
_cell.length_c   1.000
_cell.angle_alpha   90.00
_cell.angle_beta   90.00
_cell.angle_gamma   90.00
#
_symmetry.space_group_name_H-M   'P 1'
#
loop_
_entity.id
_entity.type
_entity.pdbx_description
1 polymer ?
#
loop_
_entity_poly.entity_id
_entity_poly.type
_entity_poly.pdbx_seq_one_letter_code
_entity_poly.pdbx_strand_id
1 'polypeptide(L)'
;MLSEAEVDYLDGSEDRLLEILRGADDLSSLSDELEKSATNWPERYSLSRSRANILRSLALTSEQTVLEVGAGCGPITRYLGETCGTVDAVEPVRARARVARERTRDLPNVDVYIGSVSDIPAEPAYDVIVVVGVLEYAGRGDREDKPYVDFLSHLRSLLRPGGQIVCAIENRLGVKYLAGAAEDHTNRVFDGIEGYPQGGRARTFSRTELASLFASSSLEPSFYGAFPDFKMTRALFSDELLRAPDWQNLGWLIPWFPSPDWLDPRPHLADERRLWRSLVEDGIGAHFSNSFLVIATATTPSQLWGERDMAFFFNTQRRAIFATQTQLRQGDGSLTMQRSRLLDSAKSASSGGLTLKVSDQGFVEGRDFLELLAESDDEALGRWLRQWSDLVRTGGDSGCIDMVPHNMIADADGELVAIDQEWWLDDFGDGQIIERGVFWLGIHLADRTPPERWGKETVRELTVALGELVGLASDGGWIEGALRRESEIQARVTTTDPGASDWNWAANALQGQLLAKTNRRLADTALGMREHDLRGAAEETIQRIASQQREDERRVAQLKSELGGALDKVEETEQRLIEAEQHAGNLGHDLALIRGSIGYRMLEKARAPVRILAPPGSPQRLPLVAARRAARLARRRGPMALVKKAMRVSEWPAVARNLKRAAPPAMDLNAQYDIWLSRHSVTPARAARLRSQALALKYQPLV
;
A
#
# COMPACT_ATOMS: atom_id res chain seq x y z
N MET A 1 11.49 -13.00 42.96
CA MET A 1 10.06 -13.11 42.61
C MET A 1 9.28 -12.49 43.74
N LEU A 2 8.51 -11.46 43.46
CA LEU A 2 7.73 -10.66 44.41
C LEU A 2 6.27 -11.14 44.42
N SER A 3 5.64 -11.20 43.24
CA SER A 3 4.32 -11.80 42.99
C SER A 3 4.22 -12.25 41.52
N GLU A 4 3.18 -13.01 41.15
CA GLU A 4 2.88 -13.37 39.77
C GLU A 4 1.43 -13.01 39.47
N ALA A 5 1.20 -12.28 38.37
CA ALA A 5 -0.15 -11.98 37.92
C ALA A 5 -0.71 -13.17 37.12
N GLU A 6 -1.98 -13.53 37.33
CA GLU A 6 -2.73 -14.30 36.35
C GLU A 6 -2.93 -13.40 35.12
N VAL A 7 -2.21 -13.65 34.04
CA VAL A 7 -2.28 -12.84 32.82
C VAL A 7 -2.85 -13.67 31.68
N ASP A 8 -3.95 -13.17 31.10
CA ASP A 8 -4.70 -13.75 29.97
C ASP A 8 -4.13 -13.37 28.59
N TYR A 9 -3.04 -12.60 28.52
CA TYR A 9 -2.51 -12.06 27.26
C TYR A 9 -0.98 -12.09 27.17
N LEU A 10 -0.48 -12.94 26.26
CA LEU A 10 0.89 -12.98 25.75
C LEU A 10 0.86 -12.55 24.28
N ASP A 11 1.92 -11.90 23.80
CA ASP A 11 1.98 -11.53 22.38
C ASP A 11 2.33 -12.74 21.49
N GLY A 12 2.76 -13.85 22.10
CA GLY A 12 3.06 -15.12 21.43
C GLY A 12 4.48 -15.23 20.91
N SER A 13 5.29 -14.18 21.05
CA SER A 13 6.68 -14.13 20.59
C SER A 13 7.71 -14.31 21.71
N GLU A 14 7.31 -14.47 22.97
CA GLU A 14 8.22 -14.51 24.13
C GLU A 14 9.24 -15.65 24.04
N ASP A 15 8.80 -16.87 23.69
CA ASP A 15 9.70 -18.02 23.53
C ASP A 15 10.68 -17.80 22.37
N ARG A 16 10.18 -17.24 21.26
CA ARG A 16 11.02 -16.94 20.10
C ARG A 16 12.04 -15.85 20.40
N LEU A 17 11.65 -14.80 21.11
CA LEU A 17 12.55 -13.74 21.58
C LEU A 17 13.63 -14.31 22.50
N LEU A 18 13.27 -15.24 23.38
CA LEU A 18 14.24 -15.90 24.25
C LEU A 18 15.25 -16.73 23.45
N GLU A 19 14.82 -17.45 22.41
CA GLU A 19 15.71 -18.17 21.50
C GLU A 19 16.68 -17.23 20.79
N ILE A 20 16.16 -16.14 20.22
CA ILE A 20 16.97 -15.12 19.53
C ILE A 20 18.04 -14.58 20.48
N LEU A 21 17.66 -14.15 21.69
CA LEU A 21 18.59 -13.56 22.65
C LEU A 21 19.65 -14.55 23.14
N ARG A 22 19.30 -15.83 23.32
CA ARG A 22 20.27 -16.88 23.71
C ARG A 22 21.31 -17.16 22.64
N GLY A 23 20.91 -17.05 21.37
CA GLY A 23 21.79 -17.23 20.23
C GLY A 23 22.61 -15.99 19.89
N ALA A 24 22.21 -14.81 20.40
CA ALA A 24 22.83 -13.54 20.04
C ALA A 24 24.17 -13.30 20.76
N ASP A 25 25.14 -12.81 20.00
CA ASP A 25 26.45 -12.39 20.49
C ASP A 25 26.40 -10.93 20.94
N ASP A 26 25.71 -10.06 20.19
CA ASP A 26 25.53 -8.64 20.52
C ASP A 26 24.13 -8.39 21.08
N LEU A 27 24.06 -8.18 22.40
CA LEU A 27 22.83 -7.84 23.11
C LEU A 27 22.61 -6.33 23.29
N SER A 28 23.51 -5.50 22.76
CA SER A 28 23.51 -4.06 23.00
C SER A 28 22.22 -3.38 22.53
N SER A 29 21.89 -2.22 23.10
CA SER A 29 20.71 -1.44 22.69
C SER A 29 20.77 -0.92 21.24
N LEU A 30 21.91 -1.08 20.55
CA LEU A 30 22.12 -0.72 19.14
C LEU A 30 22.35 -1.93 18.23
N SER A 31 22.23 -3.17 18.73
CA SER A 31 22.59 -4.40 18.02
C SER A 31 21.95 -4.53 16.62
N ASP A 32 22.79 -4.60 15.59
CA ASP A 32 22.38 -4.90 14.21
C ASP A 32 21.88 -6.35 14.10
N GLU A 33 22.41 -7.27 14.91
CA GLU A 33 22.02 -8.68 14.94
C GLU A 33 20.58 -8.86 15.40
N LEU A 34 20.19 -8.19 16.49
CA LEU A 34 18.85 -8.24 17.03
C LEU A 34 17.84 -7.55 16.09
N GLU A 35 18.18 -6.38 15.55
CA GLU A 35 17.32 -5.65 14.60
C GLU A 35 16.95 -6.53 13.37
N LYS A 36 17.93 -7.28 12.83
CA LYS A 36 17.74 -8.16 11.67
C LYS A 36 16.93 -9.42 11.97
N SER A 37 16.91 -9.85 13.23
CA SER A 37 16.26 -11.11 13.63
C SER A 37 14.74 -11.01 13.69
N ALA A 38 14.19 -9.79 13.71
CA ALA A 38 12.74 -9.56 13.79
C ALA A 38 12.03 -9.82 12.46
N THR A 39 11.03 -10.70 12.50
CA THR A 39 10.23 -11.13 11.33
C THR A 39 8.79 -10.64 11.36
N ASN A 40 8.30 -10.21 12.52
CA ASN A 40 6.94 -9.72 12.75
C ASN A 40 6.94 -8.50 13.70
N TRP A 41 5.77 -7.90 13.91
CA TRP A 41 5.65 -6.69 14.74
C TRP A 41 6.01 -6.91 16.21
N PRO A 42 5.52 -7.94 16.94
CA PRO A 42 5.93 -8.16 18.33
C PRO A 42 7.44 -8.34 18.53
N GLU A 43 8.09 -9.06 17.60
CA GLU A 43 9.54 -9.19 17.59
C GLU A 43 10.22 -7.85 17.32
N ARG A 44 9.78 -7.10 16.31
CA ARG A 44 10.32 -5.77 15.96
C ARG A 44 10.16 -4.78 17.12
N TYR A 45 9.00 -4.78 17.78
CA TYR A 45 8.73 -3.99 18.97
C TYR A 45 9.71 -4.30 20.11
N SER A 46 10.15 -5.54 20.23
CA SER A 46 11.09 -5.94 21.29
C SER A 46 12.56 -5.79 20.89
N LEU A 47 12.91 -5.99 19.62
CA LEU A 47 14.30 -6.09 19.18
C LEU A 47 14.83 -4.82 18.54
N SER A 48 13.96 -3.87 18.16
CA SER A 48 14.45 -2.68 17.48
C SER A 48 15.24 -1.77 18.41
N ARG A 49 16.40 -1.31 17.91
CA ARG A 49 17.23 -0.27 18.54
C ARG A 49 16.49 1.05 18.75
N SER A 50 15.42 1.29 17.98
CA SER A 50 14.58 2.48 18.11
C SER A 50 13.82 2.55 19.44
N ARG A 51 13.66 1.43 20.14
CA ARG A 51 12.93 1.39 21.42
C ARG A 51 13.54 2.30 22.47
N ALA A 52 14.87 2.38 22.53
CA ALA A 52 15.57 3.20 23.50
C ALA A 52 15.49 4.71 23.22
N ASN A 53 15.14 5.12 21.99
CA ASN A 53 15.21 6.53 21.57
C ASN A 53 14.37 7.48 22.43
N ILE A 54 13.26 7.00 22.98
CA ILE A 54 12.41 7.76 23.89
C ILE A 54 13.15 8.23 25.16
N LEU A 55 14.26 7.55 25.53
CA LEU A 55 15.10 7.89 26.69
C LEU A 55 16.49 8.42 26.30
N ARG A 56 16.93 8.27 25.04
CA ARG A 56 18.28 8.72 24.59
C ARG A 56 18.47 10.23 24.65
N SER A 57 17.38 11.00 24.64
CA SER A 57 17.41 12.46 24.82
C SER A 57 17.64 12.90 26.26
N LEU A 58 17.51 11.98 27.23
CA LEU A 58 17.55 12.32 28.65
C LEU A 58 18.98 12.27 29.18
N ALA A 59 19.32 13.23 30.04
CA ALA A 59 20.62 13.31 30.72
C ALA A 59 20.75 12.26 31.85
N LEU A 60 20.59 10.98 31.49
CA LEU A 60 20.80 9.85 32.38
C LEU A 60 22.29 9.60 32.62
N THR A 61 22.66 9.22 33.84
CA THR A 61 24.07 9.04 34.23
C THR A 61 24.29 7.78 35.07
N SER A 62 25.55 7.35 35.15
CA SER A 62 25.99 6.21 35.96
C SER A 62 25.84 6.40 37.47
N GLU A 63 25.51 7.61 37.92
CA GLU A 63 25.29 7.91 39.35
C GLU A 63 23.87 7.61 39.81
N GLN A 64 22.93 7.40 38.88
CA GLN A 64 21.52 7.25 39.17
C GLN A 64 21.12 5.80 39.44
N THR A 65 20.27 5.62 40.46
CA THR A 65 19.51 4.39 40.75
C THR A 65 18.14 4.50 40.08
N VAL A 66 17.83 3.57 39.17
CA VAL A 66 16.63 3.62 38.33
C VAL A 66 15.69 2.44 38.60
N LEU A 67 14.40 2.71 38.71
CA LEU A 67 13.35 1.70 38.65
C LEU A 67 12.65 1.75 37.29
N GLU A 68 12.59 0.64 36.57
CA GLU A 68 11.72 0.47 35.42
C GLU A 68 10.48 -0.34 35.82
N VAL A 69 9.30 0.27 35.64
CA VAL A 69 8.02 -0.38 35.88
C VAL A 69 7.48 -0.89 34.54
N GLY A 70 7.13 -2.19 34.49
CA GLY A 70 6.61 -2.84 33.28
C GLY A 70 7.67 -3.07 32.21
N ALA A 71 8.77 -3.71 32.60
CA ALA A 71 9.95 -3.88 31.73
C ALA A 71 9.70 -4.68 30.44
N GLY A 72 8.61 -5.45 30.37
CA GLY A 72 8.28 -6.29 29.23
C GLY A 72 9.43 -7.24 28.90
N CYS A 73 9.83 -7.32 27.63
CA CYS A 73 10.95 -8.13 27.16
C CYS A 73 12.33 -7.44 27.30
N GLY A 74 12.40 -6.33 28.05
CA GLY A 74 13.62 -5.62 28.44
C GLY A 74 14.33 -4.71 27.43
N PRO A 75 13.74 -4.22 26.31
CA PRO A 75 14.49 -3.33 25.41
C PRO A 75 14.93 -2.02 26.06
N ILE A 76 14.07 -1.44 26.90
CA ILE A 76 14.39 -0.23 27.66
C ILE A 76 15.33 -0.57 28.83
N THR A 77 15.09 -1.66 29.54
CA THR A 77 15.98 -2.17 30.60
C THR A 77 17.43 -2.29 30.13
N ARG A 78 17.63 -2.80 28.92
CA ARG A 78 18.96 -2.93 28.32
C ARG A 78 19.67 -1.58 28.22
N TYR A 79 19.00 -0.59 27.65
CA TYR A 79 19.56 0.76 27.51
C TYR A 79 19.83 1.42 28.86
N LEU A 80 18.90 1.27 29.82
CA LEU A 80 19.09 1.78 31.18
C LEU A 80 20.31 1.14 31.85
N GLY A 81 20.50 -0.18 31.72
CA GLY A 81 21.64 -0.90 32.29
C GLY A 81 22.98 -0.52 31.66
N GLU A 82 22.99 -0.10 30.39
CA GLU A 82 24.17 0.44 29.71
C GLU A 82 24.52 1.88 30.15
N THR A 83 23.55 2.61 30.73
CA THR A 83 23.67 4.06 30.98
C THR A 83 23.74 4.42 32.47
N CYS A 84 23.04 3.67 33.33
CA CYS A 84 22.81 4.01 34.73
C CYS A 84 23.57 3.09 35.70
N GLY A 85 23.74 3.56 36.94
CA GLY A 85 24.54 2.86 37.95
C GLY A 85 23.89 1.59 38.47
N THR A 86 22.59 1.65 38.76
CA THR A 86 21.78 0.52 39.23
C THR A 86 20.42 0.58 38.57
N VAL A 87 19.94 -0.57 38.09
CA VAL A 87 18.62 -0.68 37.45
C VAL A 87 17.85 -1.85 38.04
N ASP A 88 16.75 -1.54 38.71
CA ASP A 88 15.75 -2.50 39.11
C ASP A 88 14.61 -2.48 38.09
N ALA A 89 14.31 -3.63 37.49
CA ALA A 89 13.25 -3.77 36.51
C ALA A 89 12.16 -4.69 37.05
N VAL A 90 10.89 -4.25 37.01
CA VAL A 90 9.75 -5.02 37.50
C VAL A 90 8.82 -5.36 36.35
N GLU A 91 8.53 -6.64 36.16
CA GLU A 91 7.63 -7.15 35.12
C GLU A 91 6.72 -8.25 35.69
N PRO A 92 5.39 -8.10 35.65
CA PRO A 92 4.47 -9.07 36.24
C PRO A 92 4.40 -10.39 35.47
N VAL A 93 4.67 -10.39 34.15
CA VAL A 93 4.61 -11.58 33.30
C VAL A 93 5.95 -12.31 33.32
N ARG A 94 5.96 -13.49 33.96
CA ARG A 94 7.16 -14.34 34.10
C ARG A 94 7.87 -14.62 32.78
N ALA A 95 7.13 -14.87 31.70
CA ALA A 95 7.71 -15.13 30.38
C ALA A 95 8.51 -13.93 29.85
N ARG A 96 7.96 -12.72 29.95
CA ARG A 96 8.60 -11.47 29.54
C ARG A 96 9.78 -11.11 30.44
N ALA A 97 9.63 -11.24 31.76
CA ALA A 97 10.72 -11.02 32.73
C ALA A 97 11.92 -11.95 32.46
N ARG A 98 11.68 -13.21 32.07
CA ARG A 98 12.73 -14.15 31.67
C ARG A 98 13.49 -13.67 30.43
N VAL A 99 12.77 -13.17 29.42
CA VAL A 99 13.36 -12.58 28.21
C VAL A 99 14.18 -11.34 28.56
N ALA A 100 13.66 -10.45 29.42
CA ALA A 100 14.37 -9.26 29.89
C ALA A 100 15.68 -9.63 30.60
N ARG A 101 15.66 -10.60 31.52
CA ARG A 101 16.87 -11.07 32.22
C ARG A 101 17.88 -11.72 31.29
N GLU A 102 17.42 -12.47 30.28
CA GLU A 102 18.31 -13.04 29.26
C GLU A 102 18.99 -11.95 28.44
N ARG A 103 18.25 -10.90 28.05
CA ARG A 103 18.77 -9.74 27.32
C ARG A 103 19.82 -8.96 28.10
N THR A 104 19.72 -8.93 29.42
CA THR A 104 20.61 -8.18 30.31
C THR A 104 21.59 -9.09 31.06
N ARG A 105 21.79 -10.33 30.59
CA ARG A 105 22.60 -11.35 31.29
C ARG A 105 24.05 -10.92 31.54
N ASP A 106 24.58 -10.05 30.69
CA ASP A 106 25.93 -9.47 30.72
C ASP A 106 26.04 -8.18 31.54
N LEU A 107 24.92 -7.67 32.08
CA LEU A 107 24.86 -6.44 32.86
C LEU A 107 24.65 -6.79 34.35
N PRO A 108 25.70 -6.69 35.21
CA PRO A 108 25.63 -7.06 36.62
C PRO A 108 24.90 -6.02 37.49
N ASN A 109 24.68 -4.82 36.97
CA ASN A 109 23.98 -3.72 37.62
C ASN A 109 22.46 -3.73 37.37
N VAL A 110 21.95 -4.75 36.68
CA VAL A 110 20.53 -4.89 36.35
C VAL A 110 19.94 -6.08 37.11
N ASP A 111 18.91 -5.84 37.91
CA ASP A 111 18.09 -6.88 38.51
C ASP A 111 16.68 -6.88 37.91
N VAL A 112 16.15 -8.07 37.61
CA VAL A 112 14.81 -8.24 37.01
C VAL A 112 13.93 -9.01 37.98
N TYR A 113 12.89 -8.36 38.49
CA TYR A 113 11.94 -8.90 39.45
C TYR A 113 10.62 -9.22 38.76
N ILE A 114 10.16 -10.46 38.98
CA ILE A 114 8.80 -10.86 38.61
C ILE A 114 7.85 -10.31 39.69
N GLY A 115 6.96 -9.39 39.35
CA GLY A 115 6.04 -8.75 40.29
C GLY A 115 5.35 -7.52 39.74
N SER A 116 4.53 -6.89 40.59
CA SER A 116 3.92 -5.58 40.36
C SER A 116 4.67 -4.50 41.15
N VAL A 117 4.57 -3.25 40.71
CA VAL A 117 5.12 -2.11 41.48
C VAL A 117 4.47 -1.98 42.87
N SER A 118 3.24 -2.47 43.03
CA SER A 118 2.55 -2.52 44.32
C SER A 118 3.22 -3.45 45.34
N ASP A 119 4.10 -4.36 44.90
CA ASP A 119 4.86 -5.23 45.79
C ASP A 119 6.10 -4.54 46.39
N ILE A 120 6.48 -3.38 45.85
CA ILE A 120 7.64 -2.63 46.33
C ILE A 120 7.23 -1.84 47.57
N PRO A 121 7.95 -1.96 48.70
CA PRO A 121 7.72 -1.14 49.88
C PRO A 121 7.79 0.34 49.54
N ALA A 122 6.88 1.14 50.09
CA ALA A 122 6.80 2.59 49.86
C ALA A 122 7.92 3.35 50.60
N GLU A 123 9.16 3.13 50.17
CA GLU A 123 10.37 3.75 50.71
C GLU A 123 11.15 4.47 49.59
N PRO A 124 11.61 5.72 49.83
CA PRO A 124 12.43 6.46 48.88
C PRO A 124 13.73 5.75 48.51
N ALA A 125 13.84 5.24 47.29
CA ALA A 125 14.96 4.42 46.84
C ALA A 125 15.55 4.83 45.49
N TYR A 126 14.79 5.51 44.63
CA TYR A 126 15.17 5.74 43.24
C TYR A 126 15.34 7.22 42.90
N ASP A 127 16.32 7.52 42.06
CA ASP A 127 16.55 8.85 41.49
C ASP A 127 15.66 9.07 40.25
N VAL A 128 15.40 8.00 39.49
CA VAL A 128 14.51 8.02 38.32
C VAL A 128 13.60 6.80 38.33
N ILE A 129 12.31 7.00 38.06
CA ILE A 129 11.36 5.91 37.81
C ILE A 129 10.86 6.04 36.37
N VAL A 130 11.03 4.98 35.58
CA VAL A 130 10.67 4.91 34.17
C VAL A 130 9.39 4.09 34.00
N VAL A 131 8.42 4.67 33.29
CA VAL A 131 7.08 4.13 33.05
C VAL A 131 6.72 4.30 31.57
N VAL A 132 7.06 3.33 30.73
CA VAL A 132 6.89 3.44 29.27
C VAL A 132 5.87 2.42 28.79
N GLY A 133 4.67 2.86 28.38
CA GLY A 133 3.58 1.98 27.95
C GLY A 133 3.03 1.11 29.09
N VAL A 134 2.69 1.74 30.22
CA VAL A 134 2.18 1.07 31.43
C VAL A 134 0.99 1.82 32.03
N LEU A 135 1.04 3.16 32.07
CA LEU A 135 0.03 3.98 32.74
C LEU A 135 -1.38 3.72 32.16
N GLU A 136 -1.48 3.44 30.86
CA GLU A 136 -2.74 3.12 30.19
C GLU A 136 -3.43 1.87 30.73
N TYR A 137 -2.68 0.92 31.31
CA TYR A 137 -3.18 -0.31 31.91
C TYR A 137 -3.37 -0.21 33.42
N ALA A 138 -2.79 0.81 34.08
CA ALA A 138 -2.77 0.91 35.55
C ALA A 138 -4.18 0.90 36.17
N GLY A 139 -5.14 1.57 35.52
CA GLY A 139 -6.55 1.57 35.92
C GLY A 139 -7.42 0.53 35.19
N ARG A 140 -6.85 -0.38 34.39
CA ARG A 140 -7.60 -1.43 33.66
C ARG A 140 -8.76 -0.90 32.81
N GLY A 141 -8.58 0.29 32.21
CA GLY A 141 -9.60 0.93 31.39
C GLY A 141 -10.69 1.68 32.17
N ASP A 142 -10.55 1.82 33.49
CA ASP A 142 -11.48 2.59 34.32
C ASP A 142 -11.59 4.05 33.80
N ARG A 143 -12.79 4.60 33.90
CA ARG A 143 -13.11 5.99 33.54
C ARG A 143 -12.82 6.94 34.69
N GLU A 144 -12.75 6.45 35.92
CA GLU A 144 -12.38 7.25 37.09
C GLU A 144 -10.86 7.46 37.13
N ASP A 145 -10.44 8.66 37.54
CA ASP A 145 -9.02 9.01 37.64
C ASP A 145 -8.31 8.31 38.80
N LYS A 146 -9.06 7.89 39.83
CA LYS A 146 -8.53 7.41 41.10
C LYS A 146 -7.48 6.28 40.95
N PRO A 147 -7.69 5.21 40.17
CA PRO A 147 -6.69 4.15 40.03
C PRO A 147 -5.36 4.64 39.45
N TYR A 148 -5.40 5.58 38.51
CA TYR A 148 -4.22 6.16 37.88
C TYR A 148 -3.49 7.12 38.83
N VAL A 149 -4.24 7.91 39.60
CA VAL A 149 -3.70 8.80 40.65
C VAL A 149 -3.06 7.99 41.78
N ASP A 150 -3.70 6.91 42.22
CA ASP A 150 -3.15 6.01 43.25
C ASP A 150 -1.84 5.37 42.77
N PHE A 151 -1.79 4.93 41.50
CA PHE A 151 -0.58 4.40 40.87
C PHE A 151 0.56 5.42 40.85
N LEU A 152 0.32 6.63 40.33
CA LEU A 152 1.32 7.71 40.29
C LEU A 152 1.77 8.16 41.69
N SER A 153 0.85 8.20 42.65
CA SER A 153 1.15 8.52 44.05
C SER A 153 2.04 7.48 44.71
N HIS A 154 1.83 6.19 44.39
CA HIS A 154 2.71 5.11 44.83
C HIS A 154 4.11 5.27 44.24
N LEU A 155 4.23 5.52 42.93
CA LEU A 155 5.54 5.79 42.31
C LEU A 155 6.26 6.96 42.96
N ARG A 156 5.55 8.06 43.22
CA ARG A 156 6.11 9.23 43.91
C ARG A 156 6.70 8.86 45.28
N SER A 157 6.10 7.93 46.01
CA SER A 157 6.58 7.50 47.34
C SER A 157 7.94 6.76 47.29
N LEU A 158 8.29 6.20 46.12
CA LEU A 158 9.54 5.49 45.88
C LEU A 158 10.69 6.43 45.46
N LEU A 159 10.40 7.70 45.17
CA LEU A 159 11.40 8.68 44.76
C LEU A 159 12.18 9.21 45.95
N ARG A 160 13.51 9.24 45.80
CA ARG A 160 14.39 10.05 46.66
C ARG A 160 14.07 11.54 46.51
N PRO A 161 14.47 12.39 47.47
CA PRO A 161 14.39 13.84 47.29
C PRO A 161 15.09 14.29 46.00
N GLY A 162 14.37 15.03 45.14
CA GLY A 162 14.86 15.43 43.81
C GLY A 162 14.68 14.38 42.71
N GLY A 163 14.18 13.20 43.04
CA GLY A 163 13.91 12.14 42.07
C GLY A 163 12.77 12.48 41.12
N GLN A 164 12.73 11.79 39.98
CA GLN A 164 11.86 12.13 38.86
C GLN A 164 11.14 10.91 38.29
N ILE A 165 9.91 11.09 37.81
CA ILE A 165 9.20 10.09 37.01
C ILE A 165 9.32 10.46 35.53
N VAL A 166 9.74 9.49 34.72
CA VAL A 166 9.73 9.57 33.26
C VAL A 166 8.64 8.65 32.75
N CYS A 167 7.59 9.23 32.17
CA CYS A 167 6.44 8.50 31.66
C CYS A 167 6.34 8.69 30.14
N ALA A 168 6.12 7.62 29.38
CA ALA A 168 5.81 7.74 27.96
C ALA A 168 4.54 6.95 27.59
N ILE A 169 3.64 7.62 26.86
CA ILE A 169 2.28 7.12 26.58
C ILE A 169 1.72 7.74 25.30
N GLU A 170 0.80 7.05 24.64
CA GLU A 170 -0.01 7.58 23.54
C GLU A 170 -0.84 8.80 23.99
N ASN A 171 -1.09 9.70 23.05
CA ASN A 171 -2.08 10.76 23.21
C ASN A 171 -3.34 10.36 22.47
N ARG A 172 -4.47 10.18 23.15
CA ARG A 172 -5.74 9.81 22.49
C ARG A 172 -6.23 10.83 21.46
N LEU A 173 -5.69 12.06 21.48
CA LEU A 173 -5.95 13.14 20.52
C LEU A 173 -4.80 13.34 19.52
N GLY A 174 -3.86 12.40 19.43
CA GLY A 174 -2.74 12.46 18.47
C GLY A 174 -3.22 12.66 17.03
N VAL A 175 -2.46 13.45 16.26
CA VAL A 175 -2.81 13.80 14.88
C VAL A 175 -3.00 12.57 13.97
N LYS A 176 -2.29 11.47 14.21
CA LYS A 176 -2.49 10.21 13.47
C LYS A 176 -3.91 9.66 13.62
N TYR A 177 -4.51 9.78 14.80
CA TYR A 177 -5.88 9.29 15.06
C TYR A 177 -6.93 10.17 14.37
N LEU A 178 -6.69 11.49 14.32
CA LEU A 178 -7.53 12.40 13.53
C LEU A 178 -7.42 12.14 12.03
N ALA A 179 -6.25 11.72 11.56
CA ALA A 179 -6.00 11.33 10.17
C ALA A 179 -6.53 9.93 9.81
N GLY A 180 -7.07 9.18 10.79
CA GLY A 180 -7.77 7.90 10.57
C GLY A 180 -7.09 6.66 11.17
N ALA A 181 -5.95 6.77 11.83
CA ALA A 181 -5.33 5.62 12.51
C ALA A 181 -6.26 5.04 13.59
N ALA A 182 -6.25 3.71 13.74
CA ALA A 182 -7.00 3.04 14.80
C ALA A 182 -6.35 3.28 16.17
N GLU A 183 -7.15 3.24 17.24
CA GLU A 183 -6.64 3.31 18.61
C GLU A 183 -5.80 2.06 18.94
N ASP A 184 -4.59 2.26 19.48
CA ASP A 184 -3.54 1.23 19.58
C ASP A 184 -3.92 0.02 20.48
N HIS A 185 -4.89 0.16 21.40
CA HIS A 185 -5.32 -0.87 22.35
C HIS A 185 -6.67 -1.50 22.03
N THR A 186 -7.53 -0.79 21.28
CA THR A 186 -8.85 -1.29 20.90
C THR A 186 -8.97 -1.66 19.42
N ASN A 187 -8.00 -1.24 18.60
CA ASN A 187 -7.96 -1.39 17.15
C ASN A 187 -9.21 -0.84 16.45
N ARG A 188 -9.81 0.21 17.03
CA ARG A 188 -11.00 0.89 16.49
C ARG A 188 -10.64 2.32 16.14
N VAL A 189 -11.01 2.76 14.94
CA VAL A 189 -10.87 4.16 14.50
C VAL A 189 -11.75 5.04 15.39
N PHE A 190 -11.22 6.20 15.78
CA PHE A 190 -11.85 7.24 16.63
C PHE A 190 -12.19 6.87 18.08
N ASP A 191 -11.99 5.64 18.53
CA ASP A 191 -12.43 5.20 19.85
C ASP A 191 -11.84 6.04 21.00
N GLY A 192 -10.54 6.34 20.95
CA GLY A 192 -9.88 7.22 21.93
C GLY A 192 -10.32 8.69 21.84
N ILE A 193 -10.59 9.19 20.64
CA ILE A 193 -11.07 10.56 20.40
C ILE A 193 -12.48 10.74 20.98
N GLU A 194 -13.35 9.75 20.78
CA GLU A 194 -14.74 9.71 21.29
C GLU A 194 -14.84 9.35 22.78
N GLY A 195 -13.71 9.12 23.46
CA GLY A 195 -13.67 8.87 24.89
C GLY A 195 -14.06 7.45 25.30
N TYR A 196 -13.76 6.47 24.44
CA TYR A 196 -13.95 5.03 24.66
C TYR A 196 -15.41 4.65 24.97
N PRO A 197 -16.35 4.87 24.03
CA PRO A 197 -17.77 4.54 24.23
C PRO A 197 -18.02 3.05 24.53
N GLN A 198 -17.18 2.16 23.99
CA GLN A 198 -17.29 0.71 24.21
C GLN A 198 -16.40 0.21 25.36
N GLY A 199 -15.66 1.10 26.02
CA GLY A 199 -14.63 0.74 27.00
C GLY A 199 -13.47 -0.05 26.39
N GLY A 200 -12.61 -0.57 27.27
CA GLY A 200 -11.42 -1.33 26.89
C GLY A 200 -10.62 -1.77 28.10
N ARG A 201 -9.56 -2.56 27.87
CA ARG A 201 -8.62 -2.99 28.92
C ARG A 201 -7.58 -1.93 29.30
N ALA A 202 -7.40 -0.96 28.42
CA ALA A 202 -6.49 0.17 28.57
C ALA A 202 -7.24 1.45 28.24
N ARG A 203 -6.75 2.56 28.81
CA ARG A 203 -7.24 3.90 28.53
C ARG A 203 -6.05 4.84 28.39
N THR A 204 -5.95 5.51 27.26
CA THR A 204 -4.98 6.58 27.06
C THR A 204 -5.65 7.93 27.31
N PHE A 205 -4.85 8.99 27.35
CA PHE A 205 -5.27 10.28 27.88
C PHE A 205 -4.86 11.40 26.93
N SER A 206 -5.66 12.45 26.88
CA SER A 206 -5.24 13.72 26.31
C SER A 206 -4.20 14.38 27.23
N ARG A 207 -3.47 15.34 26.68
CA ARG A 207 -2.50 16.13 27.45
C ARG A 207 -3.08 16.73 28.73
N THR A 208 -4.28 17.32 28.64
CA THR A 208 -4.94 17.97 29.78
C THR A 208 -5.33 16.96 30.86
N GLU A 209 -5.82 15.78 30.46
CA GLU A 209 -6.12 14.68 31.38
C GLU A 209 -4.85 14.19 32.07
N LEU A 210 -3.76 13.96 31.33
CA LEU A 210 -2.46 13.59 31.92
C LEU A 210 -1.97 14.63 32.92
N ALA A 211 -2.02 15.92 32.57
CA ALA A 211 -1.61 16.99 33.46
C ALA A 211 -2.40 16.97 34.78
N SER A 212 -3.71 16.73 34.70
CA SER A 212 -4.58 16.56 35.87
C SER A 212 -4.17 15.36 36.72
N LEU A 213 -3.93 14.19 36.11
CA LEU A 213 -3.51 12.99 36.83
C LEU A 213 -2.19 13.18 37.61
N PHE A 214 -1.19 13.78 36.97
CA PHE A 214 0.09 14.11 37.62
C PHE A 214 -0.12 15.12 38.75
N ALA A 215 -0.85 16.21 38.50
CA ALA A 215 -1.12 17.23 39.51
C ALA A 215 -1.89 16.67 40.73
N SER A 216 -2.90 15.84 40.51
CA SER A 216 -3.64 15.13 41.57
C SER A 216 -2.76 14.18 42.38
N SER A 217 -1.64 13.72 41.80
CA SER A 217 -0.61 12.91 42.46
C SER A 217 0.48 13.77 43.12
N SER A 218 0.28 15.09 43.16
CA SER A 218 1.26 16.10 43.62
C SER A 218 2.61 16.01 42.88
N LEU A 219 2.53 15.83 41.56
CA LEU A 219 3.65 15.87 40.64
C LEU A 219 3.41 17.00 39.62
N GLU A 220 4.47 17.70 39.27
CA GLU A 220 4.47 18.73 38.24
C GLU A 220 5.03 18.16 36.93
N PRO A 221 4.21 18.00 35.87
CA PRO A 221 4.64 17.39 34.61
C PRO A 221 5.19 18.42 33.61
N SER A 222 6.31 18.09 32.97
CA SER A 222 6.81 18.72 31.74
C SER A 222 6.58 17.78 30.56
N PHE A 223 6.01 18.27 29.46
CA PHE A 223 5.62 17.47 28.31
C PHE A 223 6.53 17.71 27.11
N TYR A 224 6.82 16.63 26.40
CA TYR A 224 7.51 16.64 25.11
C TYR A 224 6.75 15.76 24.13
N GLY A 225 6.45 16.30 22.95
CA GLY A 225 5.72 15.58 21.90
C GLY A 225 6.62 14.54 21.23
N ALA A 226 6.16 13.29 21.10
CA ALA A 226 6.90 12.20 20.49
C ALA A 226 6.28 11.76 19.15
N PHE A 227 7.14 11.60 18.14
CA PHE A 227 6.76 11.17 16.79
C PHE A 227 7.63 10.02 16.26
N PRO A 228 7.08 9.10 15.45
CA PRO A 228 5.65 8.95 15.15
C PRO A 228 4.82 8.51 16.38
N ASP A 229 5.48 7.95 17.40
CA ASP A 229 4.93 7.62 18.72
C ASP A 229 6.08 7.35 19.71
N PHE A 230 5.76 6.96 20.95
CA PHE A 230 6.77 6.56 21.94
C PHE A 230 7.33 5.13 21.70
N LYS A 231 6.69 4.33 20.84
CA LYS A 231 7.09 2.94 20.58
C LYS A 231 8.34 2.93 19.70
N MET A 232 8.33 3.64 18.59
CA MET A 232 9.45 3.75 17.66
C MET A 232 9.85 5.21 17.48
N THR A 233 10.15 5.88 18.59
CA THR A 233 10.41 7.33 18.60
C THR A 233 11.54 7.69 17.66
N ARG A 234 11.23 8.59 16.73
CA ARG A 234 12.17 9.21 15.81
C ARG A 234 12.46 10.64 16.20
N ALA A 235 11.48 11.36 16.75
CA ALA A 235 11.63 12.75 17.14
C ALA A 235 10.88 13.06 18.46
N LEU A 236 11.47 13.96 19.23
CA LEU A 236 10.92 14.55 20.46
C LEU A 236 10.97 16.06 20.34
N PHE A 237 9.88 16.74 20.70
CA PHE A 237 9.75 18.19 20.59
C PHE A 237 9.36 18.79 21.93
N SER A 238 10.01 19.90 22.29
CA SER A 238 9.51 20.79 23.34
C SER A 238 8.38 21.66 22.79
N ASP A 239 7.53 22.14 23.69
CA ASP A 239 6.46 23.06 23.31
C ASP A 239 7.00 24.40 22.79
N GLU A 240 8.18 24.81 23.24
CA GLU A 240 8.85 26.04 22.83
C GLU A 240 9.16 25.99 21.33
N LEU A 241 9.63 24.86 20.80
CA LEU A 241 9.86 24.73 19.36
C LEU A 241 8.58 24.93 18.56
N LEU A 242 7.50 24.26 18.98
CA LEU A 242 6.23 24.30 18.27
C LEU A 242 5.56 25.69 18.32
N ARG A 243 6.00 26.57 19.22
CA ARG A 243 5.49 27.95 19.38
C ARG A 243 6.45 29.02 18.90
N ALA A 244 7.70 28.68 18.52
CA ALA A 244 8.72 29.63 18.11
C ALA A 244 8.53 29.98 16.62
N PRO A 245 8.05 31.18 16.25
CA PRO A 245 7.68 31.48 14.87
C PRO A 245 8.82 31.30 13.86
N ASP A 246 10.05 31.59 14.29
CA ASP A 246 11.24 31.51 13.44
C ASP A 246 11.64 30.06 13.12
N TRP A 247 11.25 29.09 13.95
CA TRP A 247 11.72 27.69 13.87
C TRP A 247 10.60 26.64 13.91
N GLN A 248 9.33 27.05 14.04
CA GLN A 248 8.18 26.14 14.18
C GLN A 248 8.02 25.21 12.98
N ASN A 249 8.54 25.59 11.81
CA ASN A 249 8.55 24.75 10.61
C ASN A 249 9.29 23.44 10.80
N LEU A 250 10.33 23.42 11.64
CA LEU A 250 11.03 22.19 12.02
C LEU A 250 10.07 21.18 12.68
N GLY A 251 9.01 21.66 13.32
CA GLY A 251 7.95 20.84 13.91
C GLY A 251 7.25 19.93 12.90
N TRP A 252 7.15 20.29 11.61
CA TRP A 252 6.54 19.45 10.57
C TRP A 252 7.53 18.96 9.49
N LEU A 253 8.76 19.48 9.47
CA LEU A 253 9.83 19.01 8.60
C LEU A 253 10.57 17.79 9.20
N ILE A 254 10.77 17.77 10.53
CA ILE A 254 11.51 16.68 11.22
C ILE A 254 10.71 15.37 11.31
N PRO A 255 9.41 15.35 11.71
CA PRO A 255 8.66 14.11 11.78
C PRO A 255 8.47 13.47 10.41
N TRP A 256 8.28 12.15 10.43
CA TRP A 256 7.91 11.41 9.24
C TRP A 256 6.40 11.21 9.17
N PHE A 257 5.85 11.55 8.00
CA PHE A 257 4.44 11.39 7.70
C PHE A 257 4.27 10.56 6.42
N PRO A 258 3.22 9.73 6.34
CA PRO A 258 2.30 9.39 7.43
C PRO A 258 3.00 8.66 8.58
N SER A 259 2.53 8.85 9.81
CA SER A 259 2.96 8.03 10.94
C SER A 259 2.58 6.57 10.69
N PRO A 260 3.42 5.59 11.05
CA PRO A 260 3.10 4.18 10.84
C PRO A 260 1.83 3.76 11.58
N ASP A 261 1.05 2.90 10.94
CA ASP A 261 0.05 2.09 11.62
C ASP A 261 0.64 0.68 11.79
N TRP A 262 0.71 0.21 13.04
CA TRP A 262 1.39 -1.03 13.38
C TRP A 262 0.49 -2.27 13.32
N LEU A 263 -0.82 -2.06 13.22
CA LEU A 263 -1.83 -3.12 13.26
C LEU A 263 -2.46 -3.31 11.88
N ASP A 264 -3.23 -2.33 11.44
CA ASP A 264 -4.06 -2.42 10.24
C ASP A 264 -3.87 -1.22 9.31
N PRO A 265 -4.13 -1.35 8.00
CA PRO A 265 -4.14 -0.21 7.10
C PRO A 265 -5.21 0.81 7.53
N ARG A 266 -4.78 2.04 7.79
CA ARG A 266 -5.69 3.14 8.16
C ARG A 266 -6.47 3.68 6.96
N PRO A 267 -7.74 4.08 7.12
CA PRO A 267 -8.48 4.82 6.10
C PRO A 267 -7.79 6.14 5.77
N HIS A 268 -7.81 6.52 4.49
CA HIS A 268 -7.17 7.76 4.02
C HIS A 268 -8.13 8.95 4.16
N LEU A 269 -8.29 9.46 5.40
CA LEU A 269 -9.25 10.53 5.71
C LEU A 269 -8.69 11.93 5.46
N ALA A 270 -7.47 12.17 5.92
CA ALA A 270 -6.76 13.44 5.77
C ALA A 270 -5.26 13.19 5.59
N ASP A 271 -4.58 14.13 4.91
CA ASP A 271 -3.13 14.15 4.90
C ASP A 271 -2.61 14.59 6.28
N GLU A 272 -2.01 13.64 7.00
CA GLU A 272 -1.53 13.84 8.37
C GLU A 272 -0.50 14.97 8.46
N ARG A 273 0.36 15.12 7.43
CA ARG A 273 1.39 16.17 7.42
C ARG A 273 0.77 17.56 7.38
N ARG A 274 -0.15 17.80 6.45
CA ARG A 274 -0.86 19.09 6.33
C ARG A 274 -1.71 19.36 7.56
N LEU A 275 -2.41 18.35 8.07
CA LEU A 275 -3.18 18.49 9.31
C LEU A 275 -2.27 18.89 10.48
N TRP A 276 -1.15 18.19 10.65
CA TRP A 276 -0.15 18.52 11.68
C TRP A 276 0.39 19.93 11.52
N ARG A 277 0.79 20.31 10.31
CA ARG A 277 1.27 21.67 10.00
C ARG A 277 0.24 22.72 10.40
N SER A 278 -1.03 22.57 10.03
CA SER A 278 -2.09 23.50 10.43
C SER A 278 -2.25 23.60 11.95
N LEU A 279 -2.18 22.47 12.67
CA LEU A 279 -2.27 22.47 14.13
C LEU A 279 -1.07 23.21 14.78
N VAL A 280 0.12 23.07 14.23
CA VAL A 280 1.32 23.79 14.70
C VAL A 280 1.22 25.28 14.37
N GLU A 281 0.84 25.64 13.14
CA GLU A 281 0.66 27.03 12.70
C GLU A 281 -0.41 27.78 13.53
N ASP A 282 -1.48 27.09 13.95
CA ASP A 282 -2.52 27.64 14.84
C ASP A 282 -2.11 27.69 16.32
N GLY A 283 -0.90 27.26 16.66
CA GLY A 283 -0.35 27.31 18.02
C GLY A 283 -0.90 26.25 18.98
N ILE A 284 -1.57 25.21 18.47
CA ILE A 284 -2.18 24.14 19.27
C ILE A 284 -1.51 22.76 19.11
N GLY A 285 -0.49 22.64 18.25
CA GLY A 285 0.18 21.36 17.93
C GLY A 285 0.67 20.58 19.16
N ALA A 286 1.09 21.26 20.22
CA ALA A 286 1.51 20.66 21.49
C ALA A 286 0.44 19.76 22.16
N HIS A 287 -0.84 19.95 21.85
CA HIS A 287 -1.95 19.11 22.33
C HIS A 287 -2.21 17.88 21.45
N PHE A 288 -1.68 17.84 20.22
CA PHE A 288 -2.00 16.86 19.18
C PHE A 288 -0.78 16.03 18.74
N SER A 289 0.34 16.10 19.46
CA SER A 289 1.44 15.15 19.27
C SER A 289 0.94 13.71 19.45
N ASN A 290 1.43 12.75 18.66
CA ASN A 290 0.90 11.38 18.68
C ASN A 290 1.12 10.64 19.99
N SER A 291 2.19 10.99 20.71
CA SER A 291 2.51 10.47 22.03
C SER A 291 3.22 11.55 22.83
N PHE A 292 3.34 11.33 24.13
CA PHE A 292 4.10 12.21 25.02
C PHE A 292 5.22 11.45 25.71
N LEU A 293 6.36 12.12 25.85
CA LEU A 293 7.30 11.90 26.94
C LEU A 293 6.97 12.95 28.01
N VAL A 294 6.74 12.50 29.23
CA VAL A 294 6.41 13.34 30.38
C VAL A 294 7.49 13.14 31.43
N ILE A 295 8.09 14.24 31.87
CA ILE A 295 9.01 14.24 33.01
C ILE A 295 8.30 14.94 34.17
N ALA A 296 8.04 14.21 35.24
CA ALA A 296 7.27 14.69 36.37
C ALA A 296 8.11 14.73 37.65
N THR A 297 7.99 15.83 38.38
CA THR A 297 8.81 16.11 39.58
C THR A 297 7.93 16.52 40.76
N ALA A 298 8.34 16.24 42.00
CA ALA A 298 7.55 16.64 43.17
C ALA A 298 7.75 18.10 43.60
N THR A 299 8.98 18.63 43.48
CA THR A 299 9.34 19.94 44.06
C THR A 299 10.43 20.71 43.33
N THR A 300 11.23 20.08 42.46
CA THR A 300 12.38 20.71 41.79
C THR A 300 12.23 20.63 40.28
N PRO A 301 12.67 21.63 39.51
CA PRO A 301 12.74 21.54 38.06
C PRO A 301 13.52 20.29 37.62
N SER A 302 13.10 19.71 36.51
CA SER A 302 13.76 18.54 35.93
C SER A 302 15.19 18.86 35.51
N GLN A 303 16.10 17.91 35.75
CA GLN A 303 17.48 17.97 35.22
C GLN A 303 17.70 17.02 34.04
N LEU A 304 16.71 16.19 33.71
CA LEU A 304 16.82 15.18 32.65
C LEU A 304 16.70 15.77 31.24
N TRP A 305 16.10 16.94 31.08
CA TRP A 305 16.01 17.65 29.80
C TRP A 305 16.74 18.98 29.90
N GLY A 306 17.64 19.29 28.97
CA GLY A 306 18.42 20.51 29.02
C GLY A 306 17.56 21.76 28.82
N GLU A 307 17.81 22.81 29.60
CA GLU A 307 17.02 24.05 29.57
C GLU A 307 16.93 24.72 28.18
N ARG A 308 17.92 24.47 27.33
CA ARG A 308 18.01 25.05 25.96
C ARG A 308 17.65 24.04 24.87
N ASP A 309 17.27 22.82 25.23
CA ASP A 309 17.00 21.77 24.27
C ASP A 309 15.57 21.91 23.76
N MET A 310 15.43 22.03 22.45
CA MET A 310 14.15 22.27 21.78
C MET A 310 13.60 21.01 21.12
N ALA A 311 14.49 20.14 20.64
CA ALA A 311 14.11 18.84 20.10
C ALA A 311 15.29 17.86 20.05
N PHE A 312 14.96 16.59 19.94
CA PHE A 312 15.89 15.53 19.59
C PHE A 312 15.31 14.69 18.47
N PHE A 313 16.12 14.25 17.53
CA PHE A 313 15.70 13.25 16.56
C PHE A 313 16.80 12.26 16.22
N PHE A 314 16.37 11.07 15.81
CA PHE A 314 17.19 9.88 15.76
C PHE A 314 17.13 9.26 14.37
N ASN A 315 18.30 8.91 13.84
CA ASN A 315 18.44 8.10 12.64
C ASN A 315 18.96 6.73 13.07
N THR A 316 18.07 5.92 13.64
CA THR A 316 18.33 4.57 14.15
C THR A 316 17.63 3.49 13.32
N GLN A 317 17.19 3.82 12.11
CA GLN A 317 16.77 2.81 11.13
C GLN A 317 17.92 2.38 10.21
N ARG A 318 19.04 3.12 10.27
CA ARG A 318 20.33 2.74 9.69
C ARG A 318 21.12 1.86 10.65
N ARG A 319 22.04 1.06 10.11
CA ARG A 319 22.96 0.20 10.86
C ARG A 319 23.64 0.94 12.00
N ALA A 320 23.97 0.23 13.06
CA ALA A 320 24.56 0.77 14.29
C ALA A 320 25.75 1.71 14.02
N ILE A 321 26.65 1.31 13.10
CA ILE A 321 27.82 2.10 12.72
C ILE A 321 27.47 3.50 12.19
N PHE A 322 26.31 3.63 11.55
CA PHE A 322 25.83 4.89 11.01
C PHE A 322 24.82 5.58 11.93
N ALA A 323 24.28 4.93 12.96
CA ALA A 323 23.21 5.51 13.77
C ALA A 323 23.60 6.84 14.42
N THR A 324 22.72 7.85 14.37
CA THR A 324 22.96 9.16 15.01
C THR A 324 21.76 9.67 15.79
N GLN A 325 22.07 10.67 16.61
CA GLN A 325 21.15 11.59 17.23
C GLN A 325 21.49 13.02 16.78
N THR A 326 20.46 13.85 16.62
CA THR A 326 20.61 15.29 16.45
C THR A 326 19.84 15.98 17.57
N GLN A 327 20.49 16.92 18.23
CA GLN A 327 19.95 17.77 19.30
C GLN A 327 19.79 19.19 18.77
N LEU A 328 18.59 19.75 18.87
CA LEU A 328 18.31 21.14 18.56
C LEU A 328 18.44 21.97 19.83
N ARG A 329 19.39 22.89 19.83
CA ARG A 329 19.69 23.72 20.99
C ARG A 329 19.54 25.20 20.67
N GLN A 330 18.74 25.88 21.50
CA GLN A 330 18.55 27.32 21.42
C GLN A 330 19.80 28.06 21.93
N GLY A 331 20.36 28.91 21.09
CA GLY A 331 21.33 29.93 21.46
C GLY A 331 20.66 31.30 21.62
N ASP A 332 21.47 32.34 21.82
CA ASP A 332 20.98 33.71 21.90
C ASP A 332 20.58 34.18 20.49
N GLY A 333 19.29 34.10 20.17
CA GLY A 333 18.74 34.48 18.86
C GLY A 333 19.12 33.54 17.70
N SER A 334 19.59 32.32 17.98
CA SER A 334 19.98 31.34 16.97
C SER A 334 19.59 29.93 17.41
N LEU A 335 19.52 29.01 16.44
CA LEU A 335 19.27 27.60 16.68
C LEU A 335 20.43 26.79 16.09
N THR A 336 20.98 25.86 16.87
CA THR A 336 22.07 24.98 16.42
C THR A 336 21.62 23.53 16.45
N MET A 337 21.94 22.80 15.40
CA MET A 337 21.75 21.35 15.27
C MET A 337 23.08 20.67 15.62
N GLN A 338 23.14 20.04 16.79
CA GLN A 338 24.32 19.30 17.25
C GLN A 338 24.15 17.83 16.92
N ARG A 339 25.07 17.27 16.14
CA ARG A 339 24.94 15.90 15.65
C ARG A 339 26.06 14.99 16.14
N SER A 340 25.67 13.84 16.63
CA SER A 340 26.56 12.82 17.18
C SER A 340 26.19 11.42 16.69
N ARG A 341 27.20 10.58 16.51
CA ARG A 341 27.00 9.14 16.35
C ARG A 341 26.56 8.55 17.69
N LEU A 342 25.69 7.54 17.64
CA LEU A 342 25.18 6.86 18.83
C LEU A 342 26.12 5.76 19.32
N LEU A 343 26.88 5.14 18.41
CA LEU A 343 27.77 4.04 18.74
C LEU A 343 29.05 4.51 19.44
N ASP A 344 29.59 5.66 19.03
CA ASP A 344 30.84 6.22 19.52
C ASP A 344 30.88 7.74 19.33
N SER A 345 31.94 8.38 19.82
CA SER A 345 32.15 9.83 19.74
C SER A 345 32.86 10.29 18.45
N ALA A 346 33.16 9.39 17.51
CA ALA A 346 33.85 9.75 16.28
C ALA A 346 32.95 10.59 15.37
N LYS A 347 33.57 11.50 14.60
CA LYS A 347 32.86 12.40 13.68
C LYS A 347 32.62 11.81 12.28
N SER A 348 33.06 10.58 12.04
CA SER A 348 32.79 9.86 10.79
C SER A 348 32.73 8.35 11.00
N ALA A 349 32.12 7.66 10.04
CA ALA A 349 32.09 6.21 9.91
C ALA A 349 32.08 5.83 8.43
N SER A 350 32.77 4.76 8.05
CA SER A 350 32.82 4.30 6.66
C SER A 350 32.53 2.81 6.57
N SER A 351 31.79 2.40 5.55
CA SER A 351 31.56 1.00 5.22
C SER A 351 31.33 0.83 3.73
N GLY A 352 32.12 -0.04 3.09
CA GLY A 352 32.00 -0.35 1.65
C GLY A 352 32.03 0.89 0.75
N GLY A 353 32.97 1.82 0.95
CA GLY A 353 33.11 3.06 0.14
C GLY A 353 32.07 4.15 0.44
N LEU A 354 31.08 3.88 1.30
CA LEU A 354 30.13 4.88 1.80
C LEU A 354 30.65 5.43 3.13
N THR A 355 30.72 6.75 3.25
CA THR A 355 31.18 7.45 4.46
C THR A 355 30.09 8.38 4.97
N LEU A 356 29.73 8.22 6.24
CA LEU A 356 28.96 9.17 7.02
C LEU A 356 29.93 10.16 7.68
N LYS A 357 29.68 11.45 7.53
CA LYS A 357 30.34 12.53 8.27
C LYS A 357 29.28 13.29 9.08
N VAL A 358 29.52 13.45 10.38
CA VAL A 358 28.63 14.22 11.25
C VAL A 358 29.28 15.54 11.62
N SER A 359 28.51 16.62 11.48
CA SER A 359 28.92 17.97 11.83
C SER A 359 27.77 18.71 12.48
N ASP A 360 28.12 19.67 13.33
CA ASP A 360 27.14 20.60 13.87
C ASP A 360 26.86 21.68 12.83
N GLN A 361 25.61 22.12 12.74
CA GLN A 361 25.17 23.09 11.74
C GLN A 361 24.24 24.12 12.41
N GLY A 362 24.42 25.40 12.06
CA GLY A 362 23.44 26.43 12.43
C GLY A 362 22.18 26.30 11.58
N PHE A 363 21.02 26.62 12.15
CA PHE A 363 19.78 26.69 11.39
C PHE A 363 19.94 27.67 10.22
N VAL A 364 19.55 27.23 9.03
CA VAL A 364 19.58 28.02 7.80
C VAL A 364 18.19 28.62 7.60
N GLU A 365 18.09 29.94 7.67
CA GLU A 365 16.85 30.65 7.39
C GLU A 365 16.52 30.59 5.90
N GLY A 366 15.25 30.33 5.58
CA GLY A 366 14.77 30.28 4.21
C GLY A 366 13.59 29.34 4.06
N ARG A 367 13.22 29.08 2.79
CA ARG A 367 12.14 28.16 2.44
C ARG A 367 12.71 26.78 2.13
N ASP A 368 12.08 25.75 2.70
CA ASP A 368 12.33 24.36 2.29
C ASP A 368 12.12 24.23 0.77
N PHE A 369 13.11 23.67 0.08
CA PHE A 369 13.11 23.66 -1.37
C PHE A 369 12.00 22.76 -1.94
N LEU A 370 11.60 21.68 -1.26
CA LEU A 370 10.47 20.86 -1.71
C LEU A 370 9.14 21.62 -1.59
N GLU A 371 8.94 22.36 -0.50
CA GLU A 371 7.76 23.23 -0.36
C GLU A 371 7.73 24.30 -1.45
N LEU A 372 8.87 24.94 -1.73
CA LEU A 372 9.00 25.94 -2.80
C LEU A 372 8.65 25.35 -4.18
N LEU A 373 9.19 24.18 -4.52
CA LEU A 373 8.93 23.50 -5.79
C LEU A 373 7.47 23.03 -5.91
N ALA A 374 6.87 22.56 -4.82
CA ALA A 374 5.48 22.11 -4.78
C ALA A 374 4.47 23.25 -5.01
N GLU A 375 4.83 24.48 -4.66
CA GLU A 375 3.97 25.66 -4.80
C GLU A 375 4.27 26.50 -6.06
N SER A 376 5.45 26.32 -6.67
CA SER A 376 5.87 27.05 -7.87
C SER A 376 4.95 26.76 -9.06
N ASP A 377 4.83 27.71 -9.99
CA ASP A 377 4.32 27.43 -11.34
C ASP A 377 5.36 26.72 -12.20
N ASP A 378 4.99 26.27 -13.41
CA ASP A 378 5.87 25.49 -14.28
C ASP A 378 7.15 26.24 -14.71
N GLU A 379 7.04 27.57 -14.89
CA GLU A 379 8.18 28.39 -15.28
C GLU A 379 9.18 28.54 -14.13
N ALA A 380 8.70 28.88 -12.93
CA ALA A 380 9.50 28.97 -11.72
C ALA A 380 10.10 27.61 -11.33
N LEU A 381 9.31 26.53 -11.40
CA LEU A 381 9.78 25.16 -11.18
C LEU A 381 10.98 24.84 -12.09
N GLY A 382 10.85 25.09 -13.39
CA GLY A 382 11.93 24.87 -14.34
C GLY A 382 13.18 25.72 -14.04
N ARG A 383 13.02 26.98 -13.63
CA ARG A 383 14.14 27.85 -13.26
C ARG A 383 14.89 27.32 -12.02
N TRP A 384 14.16 26.99 -10.96
CA TRP A 384 14.72 26.47 -9.72
C TRP A 384 15.46 25.15 -9.93
N LEU A 385 14.88 24.22 -10.70
CA LEU A 385 15.52 22.93 -10.97
C LEU A 385 16.81 23.10 -11.80
N ARG A 386 16.83 24.04 -12.75
CA ARG A 386 18.07 24.36 -13.49
C ARG A 386 19.14 24.93 -12.56
N GLN A 387 18.79 25.91 -11.72
CA GLN A 387 19.71 26.49 -10.72
C GLN A 387 20.30 25.41 -9.80
N TRP A 388 19.48 24.49 -9.28
CA TRP A 388 19.96 23.34 -8.51
C TRP A 388 20.88 22.43 -9.33
N SER A 389 20.49 22.06 -10.54
CA SER A 389 21.32 21.16 -11.37
C SER A 389 22.66 21.79 -11.77
N ASP A 390 22.70 23.12 -11.96
CA ASP A 390 23.92 23.86 -12.25
C ASP A 390 24.81 24.00 -11.01
N LEU A 391 24.21 24.17 -9.83
CA LEU A 391 24.92 24.09 -8.55
C LEU A 391 25.60 22.73 -8.38
N VAL A 392 24.93 21.62 -8.71
CA VAL A 392 25.53 20.27 -8.64
C VAL A 392 26.70 20.13 -9.62
N ARG A 393 26.57 20.62 -10.85
CA ARG A 393 27.63 20.55 -11.88
C ARG A 393 28.85 21.43 -11.55
N THR A 394 28.63 22.55 -10.87
CA THR A 394 29.69 23.53 -10.54
C THR A 394 30.28 23.34 -9.14
N GLY A 395 29.58 22.64 -8.25
CA GLY A 395 29.84 22.57 -6.81
C GLY A 395 31.10 21.83 -6.35
N GLY A 396 31.89 21.25 -7.26
CA GLY A 396 33.30 20.89 -7.02
C GLY A 396 33.61 19.74 -6.04
N ASP A 397 32.73 19.41 -5.10
CA ASP A 397 32.95 18.35 -4.11
C ASP A 397 32.47 17.01 -4.66
N SER A 398 33.35 16.37 -5.44
CA SER A 398 33.17 14.99 -5.87
C SER A 398 32.89 14.08 -4.67
N GLY A 399 31.74 13.41 -4.69
CA GLY A 399 31.40 12.35 -3.74
C GLY A 399 30.33 12.69 -2.70
N CYS A 400 29.96 13.96 -2.46
CA CYS A 400 28.84 14.28 -1.57
C CYS A 400 27.51 13.94 -2.27
N ILE A 401 26.86 12.86 -1.85
CA ILE A 401 25.65 12.36 -2.52
C ILE A 401 24.38 13.09 -2.09
N ASP A 402 24.46 13.94 -1.06
CA ASP A 402 23.35 14.67 -0.45
C ASP A 402 23.06 16.03 -1.12
N MET A 403 23.72 16.32 -2.24
CA MET A 403 23.41 17.49 -3.08
C MET A 403 22.10 17.31 -3.88
N VAL A 404 21.01 17.01 -3.17
CA VAL A 404 19.69 16.64 -3.70
C VAL A 404 18.61 17.64 -3.26
N PRO A 405 17.49 17.79 -3.99
CA PRO A 405 16.53 18.86 -3.72
C PRO A 405 15.92 18.87 -2.31
N HIS A 406 15.80 17.71 -1.66
CA HIS A 406 15.25 17.61 -0.30
C HIS A 406 16.23 18.01 0.81
N ASN A 407 17.47 18.33 0.45
CA ASN A 407 18.53 18.82 1.33
C ASN A 407 18.96 20.25 0.94
N MET A 408 18.02 21.04 0.41
CA MET A 408 18.26 22.42 -0.01
C MET A 408 17.28 23.37 0.67
N ILE A 409 17.77 24.55 1.02
CA ILE A 409 16.98 25.70 1.45
C ILE A 409 17.18 26.82 0.44
N ALA A 410 16.08 27.45 0.01
CA ALA A 410 16.14 28.71 -0.71
C ALA A 410 16.16 29.85 0.30
N ASP A 411 17.26 30.58 0.39
CA ASP A 411 17.40 31.70 1.32
C ASP A 411 16.59 32.93 0.87
N ALA A 412 16.68 34.02 1.64
CA ALA A 412 15.96 35.26 1.37
C ALA A 412 16.40 35.96 0.07
N ASP A 413 17.62 35.71 -0.40
CA ASP A 413 18.18 36.28 -1.63
C ASP A 413 17.82 35.43 -2.86
N GLY A 414 17.23 34.25 -2.65
CA GLY A 414 16.87 33.31 -3.70
C GLY A 414 18.04 32.41 -4.12
N GLU A 415 19.06 32.28 -3.29
CA GLU A 415 20.16 31.34 -3.48
C GLU A 415 19.86 30.01 -2.80
N LEU A 416 20.42 28.93 -3.37
CA LEU A 416 20.25 27.58 -2.85
C LEU A 416 21.40 27.23 -1.90
N VAL A 417 21.05 26.95 -0.66
CA VAL A 417 21.98 26.53 0.40
C VAL A 417 21.77 25.06 0.70
N ALA A 418 22.81 24.25 0.52
CA ALA A 418 22.79 22.84 0.84
C ALA A 418 22.90 22.60 2.36
N ILE A 419 22.02 21.76 2.90
CA ILE A 419 21.96 21.36 4.30
C ILE A 419 22.12 19.84 4.42
N ASP A 420 22.36 19.34 5.64
CA ASP A 420 22.37 17.89 5.92
C ASP A 420 23.34 17.07 5.04
N GLN A 421 24.52 17.63 4.74
CA GLN A 421 25.54 17.00 3.89
C GLN A 421 26.33 15.93 4.68
N GLU A 422 25.72 14.76 4.90
CA GLU A 422 26.31 13.71 5.72
C GLU A 422 27.00 12.60 4.92
N TRP A 423 26.49 12.30 3.73
CA TRP A 423 26.82 11.07 3.01
C TRP A 423 27.76 11.32 1.84
N TRP A 424 28.82 10.53 1.83
CA TRP A 424 29.86 10.57 0.83
C TRP A 424 30.06 9.19 0.24
N LEU A 425 30.06 9.09 -1.08
CA LEU A 425 30.31 7.83 -1.81
C LEU A 425 31.42 8.04 -2.82
N ASP A 426 32.42 7.16 -2.75
CA ASP A 426 33.54 7.17 -3.68
C ASP A 426 33.06 7.04 -5.14
N ASP A 427 33.68 7.79 -6.05
CA ASP A 427 33.40 7.77 -7.50
C ASP A 427 31.93 8.06 -7.89
N PHE A 428 31.20 8.84 -7.08
CA PHE A 428 29.83 9.26 -7.40
C PHE A 428 29.80 10.65 -8.07
N GLY A 429 29.53 10.66 -9.38
CA GLY A 429 29.60 11.85 -10.23
C GLY A 429 28.35 12.73 -10.19
N ASP A 430 28.49 13.96 -10.68
CA ASP A 430 27.42 14.97 -10.79
C ASP A 430 26.17 14.46 -11.52
N GLY A 431 26.33 13.75 -12.65
CA GLY A 431 25.21 13.16 -13.38
C GLY A 431 24.41 12.16 -12.54
N GLN A 432 25.09 11.37 -11.69
CA GLN A 432 24.43 10.41 -10.79
C GLN A 432 23.73 11.11 -9.62
N ILE A 433 24.27 12.23 -9.14
CA ILE A 433 23.62 13.10 -8.14
C ILE A 433 22.34 13.70 -8.72
N ILE A 434 22.39 14.19 -9.96
CA ILE A 434 21.21 14.75 -10.64
C ILE A 434 20.13 13.68 -10.80
N GLU A 435 20.50 12.49 -11.28
CA GLU A 435 19.56 11.35 -11.39
C GLU A 435 18.95 10.97 -10.03
N ARG A 436 19.77 10.89 -8.96
CA ARG A 436 19.30 10.63 -7.58
C ARG A 436 18.35 11.72 -7.09
N GLY A 437 18.69 12.98 -7.31
CA GLY A 437 17.91 14.14 -6.89
C GLY A 437 16.56 14.19 -7.56
N VAL A 438 16.49 14.01 -8.88
CA VAL A 438 15.22 13.98 -9.63
C VAL A 438 14.38 12.75 -9.25
N PHE A 439 15.01 11.59 -9.05
CA PHE A 439 14.32 10.37 -8.61
C PHE A 439 13.55 10.59 -7.30
N TRP A 440 14.21 11.14 -6.28
CA TRP A 440 13.55 11.45 -5.00
C TRP A 440 12.58 12.62 -5.11
N LEU A 441 12.89 13.62 -5.94
CA LEU A 441 12.00 14.76 -6.16
C LEU A 441 10.64 14.31 -6.70
N GLY A 442 10.61 13.40 -7.69
CA GLY A 442 9.35 12.86 -8.23
C GLY A 442 8.49 12.20 -7.15
N ILE A 443 9.11 11.39 -6.29
CA ILE A 443 8.43 10.75 -5.14
C ILE A 443 7.92 11.81 -4.16
N HIS A 444 8.75 12.79 -3.79
CA HIS A 444 8.39 13.80 -2.80
C HIS A 444 7.32 14.77 -3.27
N LEU A 445 7.35 15.20 -4.53
CA LEU A 445 6.34 16.08 -5.12
C LEU A 445 5.02 15.34 -5.29
N ALA A 446 5.03 14.07 -5.70
CA ALA A 446 3.82 13.26 -5.80
C ALA A 446 3.02 13.21 -4.47
N ASP A 447 3.70 13.20 -3.33
CA ASP A 447 3.05 13.22 -2.00
C ASP A 447 2.73 14.64 -1.50
N ARG A 448 3.21 15.71 -2.15
CA ARG A 448 3.06 17.11 -1.70
C ARG A 448 2.12 17.94 -2.56
N THR A 449 1.78 17.49 -3.75
CA THR A 449 0.92 18.21 -4.69
C THR A 449 -0.29 17.38 -5.13
N PRO A 450 -1.45 18.02 -5.42
CA PRO A 450 -2.59 17.33 -6.00
C PRO A 450 -2.24 16.65 -7.34
N PRO A 451 -2.74 15.44 -7.63
CA PRO A 451 -2.45 14.72 -8.88
C PRO A 451 -2.74 15.53 -10.15
N GLU A 452 -3.79 16.35 -10.14
CA GLU A 452 -4.27 17.13 -11.28
C GLU A 452 -3.25 18.15 -11.77
N ARG A 453 -2.33 18.59 -10.90
CA ARG A 453 -1.25 19.54 -11.22
C ARG A 453 -0.39 19.05 -12.38
N TRP A 454 -0.14 17.75 -12.47
CA TRP A 454 0.90 17.22 -13.35
C TRP A 454 0.38 16.71 -14.70
N GLY A 455 -0.92 16.43 -14.79
CA GLY A 455 -1.48 15.75 -15.97
C GLY A 455 -0.80 14.41 -16.30
N LYS A 456 -0.29 13.71 -15.27
CA LYS A 456 0.36 12.39 -15.35
C LYS A 456 -0.45 11.37 -14.56
N GLU A 457 -0.28 10.09 -14.88
CA GLU A 457 -0.96 9.01 -14.16
C GLU A 457 -0.11 8.44 -13.04
N THR A 458 1.21 8.40 -13.21
CA THR A 458 2.14 7.71 -12.27
C THR A 458 3.27 8.61 -11.79
N VAL A 459 3.84 8.26 -10.62
CA VAL A 459 5.04 8.91 -10.08
C VAL A 459 6.21 8.82 -11.07
N ARG A 460 6.34 7.70 -11.79
CA ARG A 460 7.35 7.50 -12.83
C ARG A 460 7.25 8.54 -13.94
N GLU A 461 6.06 8.76 -14.48
CA GLU A 461 5.85 9.76 -15.54
C GLU A 461 6.14 11.19 -15.07
N LEU A 462 5.77 11.51 -13.84
CA LEU A 462 6.15 12.77 -13.20
C LEU A 462 7.68 12.89 -13.10
N THR A 463 8.35 11.82 -12.65
CA THR A 463 9.81 11.77 -12.50
C THR A 463 10.53 11.99 -13.84
N VAL A 464 10.03 11.41 -14.93
CA VAL A 464 10.56 11.65 -16.29
C VAL A 464 10.40 13.11 -16.68
N ALA A 465 9.20 13.68 -16.51
CA ALA A 465 8.93 15.08 -16.85
C ALA A 465 9.82 16.07 -16.08
N LEU A 466 10.06 15.81 -14.79
CA LEU A 466 10.99 16.61 -13.98
C LEU A 466 12.44 16.46 -14.45
N GLY A 467 12.83 15.26 -14.90
CA GLY A 467 14.16 14.99 -15.43
C GLY A 467 14.46 15.75 -16.72
N GLU A 468 13.48 15.89 -17.61
CA GLU A 468 13.61 16.66 -18.85
C GLU A 468 13.99 18.14 -18.57
N LEU A 469 13.46 18.72 -17.49
CA LEU A 469 13.73 20.12 -17.11
C LEU A 469 15.20 20.38 -16.75
N VAL A 470 15.95 19.34 -16.37
CA VAL A 470 17.37 19.39 -16.00
C VAL A 470 18.28 18.68 -17.01
N GLY A 471 17.73 18.27 -18.15
CA GLY A 471 18.48 17.68 -19.27
C GLY A 471 18.67 16.16 -19.22
N LEU A 472 17.90 15.43 -18.41
CA LEU A 472 17.86 13.96 -18.46
C LEU A 472 17.04 13.47 -19.66
N ALA A 473 17.33 12.25 -20.11
CA ALA A 473 16.67 11.66 -21.28
C ALA A 473 15.16 11.48 -21.06
N SER A 474 14.37 11.90 -22.06
CA SER A 474 12.90 11.84 -22.06
C SER A 474 12.33 10.42 -22.18
N ASP A 475 13.16 9.44 -22.54
CA ASP A 475 12.78 8.02 -22.54
C ASP A 475 12.71 7.41 -21.13
N GLY A 476 13.21 8.12 -20.12
CA GLY A 476 13.21 7.68 -18.73
C GLY A 476 14.15 6.49 -18.44
N GLY A 477 15.03 6.12 -19.38
CA GLY A 477 15.92 4.96 -19.23
C GLY A 477 16.91 5.09 -18.06
N TRP A 478 17.22 6.33 -17.67
CA TRP A 478 18.09 6.65 -16.53
C TRP A 478 17.50 6.23 -15.17
N ILE A 479 16.16 6.12 -15.06
CA ILE A 479 15.47 5.76 -13.81
C ILE A 479 15.91 4.37 -13.31
N GLU A 480 16.13 3.41 -14.22
CA GLU A 480 16.59 2.05 -13.83
C GLU A 480 17.99 2.08 -13.21
N GLY A 481 18.87 2.93 -13.75
CA GLY A 481 20.19 3.15 -13.20
C GLY A 481 20.14 3.81 -11.82
N ALA A 482 19.31 4.84 -11.67
CA ALA A 482 19.12 5.56 -10.42
C ALA A 482 18.55 4.66 -9.33
N LEU A 483 17.51 3.90 -9.67
CA LEU A 483 16.82 2.98 -8.77
C LEU A 483 17.75 1.85 -8.29
N ARG A 484 18.57 1.27 -9.17
CA ARG A 484 19.59 0.28 -8.76
C ARG A 484 20.59 0.89 -7.79
N ARG A 485 21.21 2.03 -8.13
CA ARG A 485 22.21 2.68 -7.26
C ARG A 485 21.63 3.08 -5.91
N GLU A 486 20.43 3.64 -5.90
CA GLU A 486 19.75 4.04 -4.66
C GLU A 486 19.44 2.82 -3.77
N SER A 487 19.00 1.69 -4.36
CA SER A 487 18.78 0.46 -3.61
C SER A 487 20.07 -0.10 -2.98
N GLU A 488 21.19 0.01 -3.69
CA GLU A 488 22.51 -0.38 -3.17
C GLU A 488 22.96 0.56 -2.04
N ILE A 489 22.78 1.88 -2.20
CA ILE A 489 23.09 2.87 -1.15
C ILE A 489 22.27 2.56 0.10
N GLN A 490 20.96 2.38 -0.02
CA GLN A 490 20.09 2.05 1.12
C GLN A 490 20.46 0.72 1.76
N ALA A 491 20.87 -0.30 0.98
CA ALA A 491 21.31 -1.57 1.52
C ALA A 491 22.55 -1.40 2.42
N ARG A 492 23.54 -0.59 1.99
CA ARG A 492 24.75 -0.25 2.78
C ARG A 492 24.38 0.45 4.08
N VAL A 493 23.47 1.42 4.01
CA VAL A 493 23.05 2.25 5.14
C VAL A 493 22.26 1.44 6.17
N THR A 494 21.32 0.62 5.73
CA THR A 494 20.27 0.04 6.60
C THR A 494 20.49 -1.42 6.95
N THR A 495 21.11 -2.19 6.05
CA THR A 495 21.03 -3.65 6.11
C THR A 495 22.41 -4.30 6.21
N THR A 496 23.26 -4.17 5.19
CA THR A 496 24.48 -4.99 5.10
C THR A 496 25.52 -4.37 4.17
N ASP A 497 26.75 -4.91 4.22
CA ASP A 497 27.85 -4.47 3.36
C ASP A 497 27.87 -5.19 2.01
N PRO A 498 28.44 -4.58 0.94
CA PRO A 498 28.50 -5.20 -0.39
C PRO A 498 29.21 -6.54 -0.46
N GLY A 499 30.10 -6.83 0.49
CA GLY A 499 30.83 -8.10 0.58
C GLY A 499 30.09 -9.21 1.33
N ALA A 500 28.94 -8.92 1.94
CA ALA A 500 28.21 -9.88 2.76
C ALA A 500 27.37 -10.83 1.90
N SER A 501 27.11 -12.05 2.41
CA SER A 501 26.35 -13.08 1.69
C SER A 501 24.89 -12.69 1.44
N ASP A 502 24.33 -11.81 2.26
CA ASP A 502 22.95 -11.31 2.19
C ASP A 502 22.80 -10.05 1.31
N TRP A 503 23.90 -9.51 0.76
CA TRP A 503 23.91 -8.27 -0.03
C TRP A 503 22.89 -8.25 -1.17
N ASN A 504 22.94 -9.25 -2.05
CA ASN A 504 22.07 -9.29 -3.23
C ASN A 504 20.58 -9.34 -2.84
N TRP A 505 20.26 -10.07 -1.77
CA TRP A 505 18.89 -10.13 -1.25
C TRP A 505 18.46 -8.76 -0.73
N ALA A 506 19.29 -8.09 0.08
CA ALA A 506 18.99 -6.78 0.66
C ALA A 506 18.78 -5.70 -0.43
N ALA A 507 19.71 -5.62 -1.38
CA ALA A 507 19.63 -4.67 -2.49
C ALA A 507 18.37 -4.91 -3.34
N ASN A 508 18.08 -6.16 -3.72
CA ASN A 508 16.88 -6.48 -4.51
C ASN A 508 15.57 -6.21 -3.75
N ALA A 509 15.53 -6.46 -2.44
CA ALA A 509 14.36 -6.18 -1.62
C ALA A 509 14.05 -4.67 -1.59
N LEU A 510 15.08 -3.84 -1.36
CA LEU A 510 14.96 -2.37 -1.40
C LEU A 510 14.63 -1.87 -2.80
N GLN A 511 15.20 -2.48 -3.84
CA GLN A 511 14.89 -2.19 -5.22
C GLN A 511 13.40 -2.37 -5.53
N GLY A 512 12.80 -3.48 -5.06
CA GLY A 512 11.37 -3.74 -5.19
C GLY A 512 10.49 -2.70 -4.48
N GLN A 513 10.89 -2.26 -3.28
CA GLN A 513 10.18 -1.21 -2.54
C GLN A 513 10.24 0.14 -3.26
N LEU A 514 11.40 0.52 -3.79
CA LEU A 514 11.57 1.73 -4.58
C LEU A 514 10.76 1.67 -5.88
N LEU A 515 10.77 0.53 -6.57
CA LEU A 515 9.98 0.32 -7.78
C LEU A 515 8.48 0.49 -7.52
N ALA A 516 7.97 -0.01 -6.40
CA ALA A 516 6.57 0.19 -6.01
C ALA A 516 6.24 1.67 -5.79
N LYS A 517 7.12 2.44 -5.15
CA LYS A 517 6.95 3.90 -4.98
C LYS A 517 6.94 4.63 -6.32
N THR A 518 7.85 4.26 -7.22
CA THR A 518 7.96 4.89 -8.54
C THR A 518 6.78 4.54 -9.47
N ASN A 519 6.23 3.32 -9.38
CA ASN A 519 5.10 2.89 -10.21
C ASN A 519 3.72 3.20 -9.59
N ARG A 520 3.68 3.78 -8.39
CA ARG A 520 2.44 4.22 -7.74
C ARG A 520 1.69 5.23 -8.61
N ARG A 521 0.36 5.14 -8.66
CA ARG A 521 -0.49 6.13 -9.35
C ARG A 521 -0.51 7.41 -8.53
N LEU A 522 -0.55 8.57 -9.19
CA LEU A 522 -0.69 9.85 -8.49
C LEU A 522 -2.01 9.91 -7.70
N ALA A 523 -3.08 9.29 -8.21
CA ALA A 523 -4.36 9.18 -7.48
C ALA A 523 -4.27 8.43 -6.13
N ASP A 524 -3.23 7.62 -5.92
CA ASP A 524 -3.01 6.84 -4.69
C ASP A 524 -1.99 7.52 -3.75
N THR A 525 -1.57 8.76 -4.03
CA THR A 525 -0.65 9.52 -3.17
C THR A 525 -1.42 10.23 -2.05
N ALA A 526 -0.68 10.86 -1.12
CA ALA A 526 -1.25 11.52 0.05
C ALA A 526 -2.30 12.61 -0.25
N LEU A 527 -2.26 13.22 -1.44
CA LEU A 527 -3.23 14.24 -1.86
C LEU A 527 -4.12 13.79 -3.03
N GLY A 528 -4.11 12.50 -3.35
CA GLY A 528 -5.01 11.91 -4.31
C GLY A 528 -6.38 11.60 -3.72
N MET A 529 -6.93 10.45 -4.08
CA MET A 529 -8.26 10.04 -3.65
C MET A 529 -8.29 9.77 -2.14
N ARG A 530 -9.28 10.35 -1.47
CA ARG A 530 -9.57 10.09 -0.06
C ARG A 530 -10.57 8.96 0.08
N GLU A 531 -10.75 8.46 1.30
CA GLU A 531 -11.65 7.34 1.60
C GLU A 531 -13.07 7.52 1.04
N HIS A 532 -13.62 8.73 1.11
CA HIS A 532 -14.95 9.02 0.59
C HIS A 532 -15.00 9.04 -0.95
N ASP A 533 -13.93 9.49 -1.61
CA ASP A 533 -13.80 9.45 -3.07
C ASP A 533 -13.68 8.00 -3.56
N LEU A 534 -12.86 7.21 -2.87
CA LEU A 534 -12.69 5.78 -3.14
C LEU A 534 -14.01 5.03 -2.99
N ARG A 535 -14.76 5.33 -1.93
CA ARG A 535 -16.09 4.75 -1.72
C ARG A 535 -17.07 5.16 -2.82
N GLY A 536 -17.13 6.44 -3.18
CA GLY A 536 -17.97 6.93 -4.28
C GLY A 536 -17.65 6.23 -5.60
N ALA A 537 -16.37 6.15 -5.96
CA ALA A 537 -15.89 5.46 -7.16
C ALA A 537 -16.18 3.95 -7.14
N ALA A 538 -16.07 3.31 -5.98
CA ALA A 538 -16.44 1.91 -5.79
C ALA A 538 -17.95 1.70 -5.96
N GLU A 539 -18.77 2.56 -5.37
CA GLU A 539 -20.23 2.52 -5.50
C GLU A 539 -20.67 2.71 -6.96
N GLU A 540 -20.09 3.67 -7.68
CA GLU A 540 -20.32 3.86 -9.12
C GLU A 540 -19.90 2.64 -9.95
N THR A 541 -18.75 2.05 -9.62
CA THR A 541 -18.26 0.84 -10.29
C THR A 541 -19.20 -0.33 -10.04
N ILE A 542 -19.67 -0.52 -8.81
CA ILE A 542 -20.66 -1.53 -8.45
C ILE A 542 -21.97 -1.30 -9.22
N GLN A 543 -22.44 -0.06 -9.31
CA GLN A 543 -23.65 0.28 -10.07
C GLN A 543 -23.51 -0.01 -11.56
N ARG A 544 -22.35 0.28 -12.15
CA ARG A 544 -22.02 -0.03 -13.55
C ARG A 544 -21.92 -1.53 -13.81
N ILE A 545 -21.29 -2.28 -12.91
CA ILE A 545 -21.27 -3.75 -13.00
C ILE A 545 -22.70 -4.30 -12.89
N ALA A 546 -23.50 -3.78 -11.96
CA ALA A 546 -24.88 -4.20 -11.80
C ALA A 546 -25.76 -3.83 -13.01
N SER A 547 -25.53 -2.69 -13.68
CA SER A 547 -26.26 -2.33 -14.90
C SER A 547 -25.86 -3.24 -16.07
N GLN A 548 -24.57 -3.51 -16.25
CA GLN A 548 -24.07 -4.44 -17.27
C GLN A 548 -24.65 -5.84 -17.05
N GLN A 549 -24.66 -6.32 -15.81
CA GLN A 549 -25.23 -7.62 -15.48
C GLN A 549 -26.72 -7.71 -15.83
N ARG A 550 -27.51 -6.65 -15.56
CA ARG A 550 -28.93 -6.60 -15.96
C ARG A 550 -29.11 -6.61 -17.48
N GLU A 551 -28.23 -5.95 -18.22
CA GLU A 551 -28.26 -5.95 -19.69
C GLU A 551 -27.92 -7.34 -20.25
N ASP A 552 -26.89 -7.99 -19.70
CA ASP A 552 -26.51 -9.35 -20.06
C ASP A 552 -27.63 -10.35 -19.75
N GLU A 553 -28.30 -10.23 -18.60
CA GLU A 553 -29.47 -11.04 -18.25
C GLU A 553 -30.63 -10.86 -19.25
N ARG A 554 -30.91 -9.62 -19.68
CA ARG A 554 -31.91 -9.34 -20.73
C ARG A 554 -31.51 -9.96 -22.05
N ARG A 555 -30.24 -9.88 -22.43
CA ARG A 555 -29.72 -10.47 -23.66
C ARG A 555 -29.81 -11.99 -23.65
N VAL A 556 -29.50 -12.62 -22.52
CA VAL A 556 -29.68 -14.07 -22.32
C VAL A 556 -31.16 -14.46 -22.41
N ALA A 557 -32.07 -13.69 -21.80
CA ALA A 557 -33.50 -13.96 -21.89
C ALA A 557 -34.03 -13.84 -23.34
N GLN A 558 -33.58 -12.83 -24.08
CA GLN A 558 -33.90 -12.67 -25.49
C GLN A 558 -33.39 -13.85 -26.32
N LEU A 559 -32.11 -14.23 -26.17
CA LEU A 559 -31.53 -15.38 -26.87
C LEU A 559 -32.26 -16.68 -26.56
N LYS A 560 -32.72 -16.90 -25.32
CA LYS A 560 -33.55 -18.05 -24.95
C LYS A 560 -34.89 -18.04 -25.67
N SER A 561 -35.54 -16.88 -25.80
CA SER A 561 -36.80 -16.72 -26.52
C SER A 561 -36.63 -16.99 -28.02
N GLU A 562 -35.59 -16.42 -28.64
CA GLU A 562 -35.24 -16.66 -30.04
C GLU A 562 -34.93 -18.13 -30.32
N LEU A 563 -34.20 -18.79 -29.41
CA LEU A 563 -33.94 -20.23 -29.48
C LEU A 563 -35.22 -21.04 -29.38
N GLY A 564 -36.14 -20.69 -28.47
CA GLY A 564 -37.46 -21.32 -28.36
C GLY A 564 -38.25 -21.21 -29.68
N GLY A 565 -38.37 -20.00 -30.23
CA GLY A 565 -39.06 -19.81 -31.51
C GLY A 565 -38.36 -20.47 -32.71
N ALA A 566 -37.04 -20.67 -32.65
CA ALA A 566 -36.31 -21.45 -33.66
C ALA A 566 -36.61 -22.95 -33.53
N LEU A 567 -36.68 -23.48 -32.31
CA LEU A 567 -37.05 -24.88 -32.04
C LEU A 567 -38.48 -25.16 -32.52
N ASP A 568 -39.45 -24.28 -32.24
CA ASP A 568 -40.83 -24.43 -32.72
C ASP A 568 -40.90 -24.52 -34.25
N LYS A 569 -40.10 -23.73 -34.96
CA LYS A 569 -40.01 -23.77 -36.43
C LYS A 569 -39.39 -25.07 -36.94
N VAL A 570 -38.41 -25.62 -36.22
CA VAL A 570 -37.83 -26.92 -36.55
C VAL A 570 -38.90 -28.00 -36.43
N GLU A 571 -39.64 -28.02 -35.32
CA GLU A 571 -40.73 -28.97 -35.09
C GLU A 571 -41.85 -28.84 -36.15
N GLU A 572 -42.25 -27.62 -36.51
CA GLU A 572 -43.22 -27.38 -37.58
C GLU A 572 -42.71 -27.90 -38.94
N THR A 573 -41.41 -27.72 -39.21
CA THR A 573 -40.79 -28.19 -40.46
C THR A 573 -40.70 -29.72 -40.49
N GLU A 574 -40.37 -30.37 -39.38
CA GLU A 574 -40.40 -31.83 -39.25
C GLU A 574 -41.80 -32.38 -39.46
N GLN A 575 -42.83 -31.76 -38.88
CA GLN A 575 -44.21 -32.17 -39.07
C GLN A 575 -44.65 -32.06 -40.54
N ARG A 576 -44.31 -30.95 -41.20
CA ARG A 576 -44.56 -30.77 -42.64
C ARG A 576 -43.80 -31.79 -43.50
N LEU A 577 -42.60 -32.19 -43.09
CA LEU A 577 -41.82 -33.22 -43.77
C LEU A 577 -42.52 -34.58 -43.66
N ILE A 578 -42.98 -34.96 -42.46
CA ILE A 578 -43.75 -36.19 -42.23
C ILE A 578 -45.01 -36.21 -43.10
N GLU A 579 -45.78 -35.12 -43.14
CA GLU A 579 -46.97 -35.01 -43.98
C GLU A 579 -46.64 -35.13 -45.48
N ALA A 580 -45.56 -34.51 -45.94
CA ALA A 580 -45.10 -34.59 -47.32
C ALA A 580 -44.65 -36.02 -47.69
N GLU A 581 -43.96 -36.72 -46.78
CA GLU A 581 -43.55 -38.12 -46.96
C GLU A 581 -44.76 -39.05 -47.03
N GLN A 582 -45.76 -38.88 -46.16
CA GLN A 582 -47.02 -39.63 -46.21
C GLN A 582 -47.77 -39.37 -47.52
N HIS A 583 -47.82 -38.11 -47.97
CA HIS A 583 -48.45 -37.76 -49.24
C HIS A 583 -47.72 -38.36 -50.44
N ALA A 584 -46.38 -38.36 -50.43
CA ALA A 584 -45.56 -39.01 -51.44
C ALA A 584 -45.74 -40.55 -51.44
N GLY A 585 -45.86 -41.16 -50.26
CA GLY A 585 -46.18 -42.57 -50.10
C GLY A 585 -47.55 -42.93 -50.70
N ASN A 586 -48.58 -42.14 -50.42
CA ASN A 586 -49.92 -42.31 -50.98
C ASN A 586 -49.93 -42.15 -52.51
N LEU A 587 -49.23 -41.13 -53.04
CA LEU A 587 -49.02 -40.97 -54.49
C LEU A 587 -48.27 -42.14 -55.12
N GLY A 588 -47.30 -42.72 -54.41
CA GLY A 588 -46.58 -43.92 -54.82
C GLY A 588 -47.51 -45.14 -54.90
N HIS A 589 -48.40 -45.29 -53.93
CA HIS A 589 -49.41 -46.35 -53.90
C HIS A 589 -50.44 -46.20 -55.03
N ASP A 590 -50.93 -44.98 -55.26
CA ASP A 590 -51.84 -44.65 -56.36
C ASP A 590 -51.18 -44.88 -57.73
N LEU A 591 -49.90 -44.53 -57.88
CA LEU A 591 -49.14 -44.80 -59.10
C LEU A 591 -48.92 -46.29 -59.34
N ALA A 592 -48.74 -47.09 -58.28
CA ALA A 592 -48.63 -48.55 -58.38
C ALA A 592 -49.97 -49.18 -58.80
N LEU A 593 -51.08 -48.73 -58.22
CA LEU A 593 -52.44 -49.14 -58.60
C LEU A 593 -52.76 -48.77 -60.06
N ILE A 594 -52.40 -47.55 -60.48
CA ILE A 594 -52.57 -47.10 -61.86
C ILE A 594 -51.71 -47.94 -62.81
N ARG A 595 -50.44 -48.23 -62.47
CA ARG A 595 -49.54 -49.09 -63.27
C ARG A 595 -50.01 -50.54 -63.37
N GLY A 596 -50.69 -51.05 -62.34
CA GLY A 596 -51.30 -52.39 -62.33
C GLY A 596 -52.58 -52.50 -63.16
N SER A 597 -53.27 -51.38 -63.42
CA SER A 597 -54.54 -51.36 -64.16
C SER A 597 -54.40 -51.82 -65.62
N ILE A 598 -55.43 -52.49 -66.14
CA ILE A 598 -55.50 -52.98 -67.53
C ILE A 598 -55.36 -51.82 -68.53
N GLY A 599 -55.91 -50.65 -68.18
CA GLY A 599 -55.83 -49.43 -68.99
C GLY A 599 -54.40 -48.88 -69.15
N TYR A 600 -53.56 -48.93 -68.11
CA TYR A 600 -52.16 -48.47 -68.20
C TYR A 600 -51.28 -49.42 -69.01
N ARG A 601 -51.49 -50.74 -68.88
CA ARG A 601 -50.81 -51.76 -69.69
C ARG A 601 -51.16 -51.66 -71.18
N MET A 602 -52.40 -51.29 -71.52
CA MET A 602 -52.77 -50.97 -72.91
C MET A 602 -52.14 -49.66 -73.40
N LEU A 603 -52.02 -48.65 -72.53
CA LEU A 603 -51.38 -47.36 -72.84
C LEU A 603 -49.87 -47.47 -73.08
N GLU A 604 -49.17 -48.40 -72.41
CA GLU A 604 -47.77 -48.72 -72.72
C GLU A 604 -47.61 -49.45 -74.05
N LYS A 605 -48.48 -50.43 -74.36
CA LYS A 605 -48.49 -51.11 -75.67
C LYS A 605 -48.77 -50.14 -76.82
N ALA A 606 -49.66 -49.16 -76.63
CA ALA A 606 -49.92 -48.10 -77.60
C ALA A 606 -48.80 -47.04 -77.70
N ARG A 607 -47.92 -46.92 -76.70
CA ARG A 607 -46.78 -45.98 -76.67
C ARG A 607 -45.49 -46.54 -77.29
N ALA A 608 -45.39 -47.84 -77.49
CA ALA A 608 -44.25 -48.49 -78.13
C ALA A 608 -43.93 -47.91 -79.54
N PRO A 609 -44.89 -47.74 -80.47
CA PRO A 609 -44.59 -47.15 -81.78
C PRO A 609 -44.23 -45.65 -81.70
N VAL A 610 -44.82 -44.90 -80.76
CA VAL A 610 -44.51 -43.46 -80.56
C VAL A 610 -43.13 -43.24 -79.94
N ARG A 611 -42.61 -44.19 -79.16
CA ARG A 611 -41.23 -44.15 -78.63
C ARG A 611 -40.17 -44.44 -79.70
N ILE A 612 -40.51 -45.20 -80.74
CA ILE A 612 -39.65 -45.49 -81.89
C ILE A 612 -39.59 -44.27 -82.84
N LEU A 613 -40.75 -43.65 -83.14
CA LEU A 613 -40.84 -42.49 -84.04
C LEU A 613 -40.40 -41.16 -83.40
N ALA A 614 -40.48 -41.01 -82.08
CA ALA A 614 -40.05 -39.80 -81.36
C ALA A 614 -39.52 -40.14 -79.95
N PRO A 615 -38.21 -40.44 -79.82
CA PRO A 615 -37.58 -40.82 -78.56
C PRO A 615 -37.68 -39.71 -77.50
N PRO A 616 -37.73 -40.05 -76.20
CA PRO A 616 -37.72 -39.06 -75.12
C PRO A 616 -36.47 -38.17 -75.21
N GLY A 617 -36.66 -36.85 -75.30
CA GLY A 617 -35.57 -35.87 -75.40
C GLY A 617 -35.22 -35.45 -76.84
N SER A 618 -35.80 -36.07 -77.88
CA SER A 618 -35.56 -35.65 -79.27
C SER A 618 -36.35 -34.37 -79.64
N PRO A 619 -35.80 -33.51 -80.52
CA PRO A 619 -36.49 -32.32 -81.00
C PRO A 619 -37.76 -32.65 -81.81
N GLN A 620 -37.88 -33.86 -82.36
CA GLN A 620 -39.07 -34.34 -83.05
C GLN A 620 -40.29 -34.55 -82.10
N ARG A 621 -40.04 -34.60 -80.78
CA ARG A 621 -41.09 -34.73 -79.75
C ARG A 621 -41.64 -33.38 -79.25
N LEU A 622 -40.95 -32.28 -79.53
CA LEU A 622 -41.36 -30.91 -79.16
C LEU A 622 -42.76 -30.54 -79.67
N PRO A 623 -43.15 -30.77 -80.94
CA PRO A 623 -44.49 -30.42 -81.41
C PRO A 623 -45.59 -31.20 -80.69
N LEU A 624 -45.36 -32.48 -80.36
CA LEU A 624 -46.30 -33.31 -79.59
C LEU A 624 -46.45 -32.84 -78.13
N VAL A 625 -45.34 -32.44 -77.48
CA VAL A 625 -45.36 -31.91 -76.12
C VAL A 625 -46.00 -30.52 -76.08
N ALA A 626 -45.72 -29.68 -77.07
CA ALA A 626 -46.32 -28.35 -77.23
C ALA A 626 -47.83 -28.44 -77.48
N ALA A 627 -48.28 -29.31 -78.40
CA ALA A 627 -49.70 -29.54 -78.68
C ALA A 627 -50.43 -30.09 -77.44
N ARG A 628 -49.81 -31.01 -76.69
CA ARG A 628 -50.39 -31.57 -75.47
C ARG A 628 -50.42 -30.57 -74.32
N ARG A 629 -49.43 -29.66 -74.21
CA ARG A 629 -49.44 -28.53 -73.26
C ARG A 629 -50.51 -27.50 -73.64
N ALA A 630 -50.65 -27.17 -74.92
CA ALA A 630 -51.67 -26.26 -75.43
C ALA A 630 -53.09 -26.82 -75.18
N ALA A 631 -53.33 -28.09 -75.48
CA ALA A 631 -54.61 -28.75 -75.21
C ALA A 631 -54.95 -28.80 -73.71
N ARG A 632 -53.95 -29.02 -72.84
CA ARG A 632 -54.16 -28.96 -71.37
C ARG A 632 -54.41 -27.55 -70.86
N LEU A 633 -53.75 -26.54 -71.43
CA LEU A 633 -53.99 -25.14 -71.08
C LEU A 633 -55.41 -24.70 -71.50
N ALA A 634 -55.83 -25.05 -72.72
CA ALA A 634 -57.16 -24.76 -73.24
C ALA A 634 -58.28 -25.43 -72.42
N ARG A 635 -58.06 -26.68 -71.97
CA ARG A 635 -59.05 -27.44 -71.19
C ARG A 635 -59.21 -26.98 -69.74
N ARG A 636 -58.19 -26.37 -69.12
CA ARG A 636 -58.25 -25.87 -67.73
C ARG A 636 -58.61 -24.40 -67.60
N ARG A 637 -58.31 -23.56 -68.59
CA ARG A 637 -58.45 -22.09 -68.48
C ARG A 637 -59.19 -21.45 -69.67
N GLY A 638 -59.78 -22.27 -70.55
CA GLY A 638 -60.46 -21.82 -71.77
C GLY A 638 -59.51 -21.39 -72.88
N PRO A 639 -59.97 -21.36 -74.15
CA PRO A 639 -59.13 -21.08 -75.32
C PRO A 639 -58.49 -19.68 -75.30
N MET A 640 -59.11 -18.70 -74.63
CA MET A 640 -58.59 -17.33 -74.49
C MET A 640 -57.31 -17.21 -73.63
N ALA A 641 -56.98 -18.21 -72.80
CA ALA A 641 -55.76 -18.20 -71.99
C ALA A 641 -54.49 -18.46 -72.83
N LEU A 642 -54.61 -19.08 -74.01
CA LEU A 642 -53.51 -19.22 -74.97
C LEU A 642 -53.17 -17.90 -75.67
N VAL A 643 -54.19 -17.07 -75.96
CA VAL A 643 -54.03 -15.76 -76.61
C VAL A 643 -53.42 -14.74 -75.64
N LYS A 644 -53.86 -14.71 -74.38
CA LYS A 644 -53.31 -13.79 -73.35
C LYS A 644 -51.85 -14.09 -72.95
N LYS A 645 -51.37 -15.32 -73.16
CA LYS A 645 -49.98 -15.70 -72.83
C LYS A 645 -49.02 -15.53 -74.01
N ALA A 646 -49.54 -15.49 -75.25
CA ALA A 646 -48.76 -15.14 -76.43
C ALA A 646 -48.47 -13.63 -76.53
N MET A 647 -49.35 -12.77 -76.00
CA MET A 647 -49.21 -11.30 -76.04
C MET A 647 -48.33 -10.68 -74.93
N ARG A 648 -47.77 -11.47 -74.00
CA ARG A 648 -46.90 -10.97 -72.90
C ARG A 648 -45.44 -11.44 -72.99
N VAL A 649 -44.99 -11.82 -74.19
CA VAL A 649 -43.59 -12.22 -74.48
C VAL A 649 -42.78 -11.06 -75.07
N SER A 650 -43.42 -9.95 -75.46
CA SER A 650 -42.75 -8.75 -75.99
C SER A 650 -42.15 -7.80 -74.93
N GLU A 651 -42.27 -8.12 -73.63
CA GLU A 651 -41.70 -7.33 -72.51
C GLU A 651 -40.55 -8.05 -71.79
N TRP A 652 -39.98 -9.08 -72.42
CA TRP A 652 -38.82 -9.83 -71.92
C TRP A 652 -37.40 -9.31 -72.28
N PRO A 653 -37.17 -8.05 -72.70
CA PRO A 653 -35.81 -7.48 -72.72
C PRO A 653 -35.39 -6.59 -71.53
N ALA A 654 -36.15 -6.54 -70.43
CA ALA A 654 -35.81 -5.72 -69.24
C ALA A 654 -35.55 -6.51 -67.93
N VAL A 655 -35.97 -7.77 -67.83
CA VAL A 655 -35.75 -8.63 -66.63
C VAL A 655 -34.41 -9.38 -66.67
N ALA A 656 -33.70 -9.35 -67.81
CA ALA A 656 -32.38 -9.95 -67.98
C ALA A 656 -31.19 -9.00 -67.71
N ARG A 657 -31.44 -7.76 -67.22
CA ARG A 657 -30.38 -6.77 -66.96
C ARG A 657 -30.12 -6.43 -65.49
N ASN A 658 -30.78 -7.09 -64.53
CA ASN A 658 -30.52 -6.94 -63.08
C ASN A 658 -30.22 -8.25 -62.33
N LEU A 659 -29.75 -9.29 -63.03
CA LEU A 659 -29.24 -10.54 -62.41
C LEU A 659 -27.73 -10.73 -62.65
N LYS A 660 -26.97 -9.63 -62.55
CA LYS A 660 -25.51 -9.62 -62.40
C LYS A 660 -25.10 -8.55 -61.39
N ARG A 661 -25.43 -8.78 -60.11
CA ARG A 661 -24.76 -8.22 -58.91
C ARG A 661 -25.44 -8.80 -57.66
N ALA A 662 -24.92 -9.93 -57.19
CA ALA A 662 -24.96 -10.43 -55.81
C ALA A 662 -24.40 -11.87 -55.82
N ALA A 663 -23.08 -11.99 -56.01
CA ALA A 663 -22.40 -13.15 -55.45
C ALA A 663 -22.36 -12.92 -53.93
N PRO A 664 -22.71 -13.89 -53.08
CA PRO A 664 -22.49 -13.75 -51.65
C PRO A 664 -21.00 -13.52 -51.40
N PRO A 665 -20.60 -12.63 -50.47
CA PRO A 665 -19.21 -12.53 -50.09
C PRO A 665 -18.74 -13.90 -49.57
N ALA A 666 -17.53 -14.30 -49.93
CA ALA A 666 -16.88 -15.42 -49.27
C ALA A 666 -16.94 -15.18 -47.76
N MET A 667 -17.39 -16.17 -47.00
CA MET A 667 -17.46 -16.10 -45.53
C MET A 667 -16.09 -15.73 -44.96
N ASP A 668 -16.04 -14.67 -44.16
CA ASP A 668 -14.92 -14.32 -43.29
C ASP A 668 -14.53 -15.53 -42.42
N LEU A 669 -13.23 -15.70 -42.16
CA LEU A 669 -12.66 -16.68 -41.25
C LEU A 669 -13.32 -16.68 -39.87
N ASN A 670 -13.78 -15.52 -39.37
CA ASN A 670 -14.53 -15.44 -38.12
C ASN A 670 -15.92 -16.08 -38.22
N ALA A 671 -16.64 -15.86 -39.32
CA ALA A 671 -17.93 -16.52 -39.58
C ALA A 671 -17.76 -18.04 -39.80
N GLN A 672 -16.63 -18.48 -40.36
CA GLN A 672 -16.27 -19.90 -40.45
C GLN A 672 -15.95 -20.50 -39.07
N TYR A 673 -15.27 -19.73 -38.22
CA TYR A 673 -14.92 -20.13 -36.85
C TYR A 673 -16.14 -20.21 -35.93
N ASP A 674 -17.10 -19.30 -36.05
CA ASP A 674 -18.36 -19.34 -35.27
C ASP A 674 -19.28 -20.51 -35.69
N ILE A 675 -19.30 -20.85 -36.99
CA ILE A 675 -19.99 -22.05 -37.49
C ILE A 675 -19.28 -23.34 -37.03
N TRP A 676 -17.95 -23.32 -36.88
CA TRP A 676 -17.19 -24.42 -36.31
C TRP A 676 -17.44 -24.58 -34.80
N LEU A 677 -17.42 -23.50 -34.04
CA LEU A 677 -17.71 -23.47 -32.59
C LEU A 677 -19.14 -23.87 -32.26
N SER A 678 -20.13 -23.46 -33.05
CA SER A 678 -21.53 -23.86 -32.84
C SER A 678 -21.74 -25.36 -33.09
N ARG A 679 -21.08 -25.95 -34.10
CA ARG A 679 -21.12 -27.40 -34.40
C ARG A 679 -20.24 -28.26 -33.47
N HIS A 680 -19.28 -27.65 -32.77
CA HIS A 680 -18.35 -28.33 -31.86
C HIS A 680 -18.50 -27.87 -30.40
N SER A 681 -19.59 -27.18 -30.08
CA SER A 681 -19.89 -26.71 -28.73
C SER A 681 -19.85 -27.87 -27.73
N VAL A 682 -19.11 -27.67 -26.65
CA VAL A 682 -18.93 -28.66 -25.60
C VAL A 682 -20.17 -28.64 -24.72
N THR A 683 -21.15 -29.49 -25.06
CA THR A 683 -22.34 -29.68 -24.22
C THR A 683 -21.95 -30.34 -22.89
N PRO A 684 -22.73 -30.17 -21.80
CA PRO A 684 -22.44 -30.82 -20.52
C PRO A 684 -22.28 -32.34 -20.62
N ALA A 685 -23.04 -32.99 -21.50
CA ALA A 685 -22.91 -34.42 -21.79
C ALA A 685 -21.61 -34.77 -22.54
N ARG A 686 -21.15 -33.91 -23.46
CA ARG A 686 -19.88 -34.07 -24.18
C ARG A 686 -18.68 -33.76 -23.28
N ALA A 687 -18.79 -32.78 -22.37
CA ALA A 687 -17.82 -32.49 -21.32
C ALA A 687 -17.67 -33.66 -20.35
N ALA A 688 -18.79 -34.27 -19.92
CA ALA A 688 -18.78 -35.44 -19.06
C ALA A 688 -18.14 -36.65 -19.74
N ARG A 689 -18.40 -36.86 -21.03
CA ARG A 689 -17.79 -37.91 -21.86
C ARG A 689 -16.30 -37.67 -22.12
N LEU A 690 -15.88 -36.42 -22.33
CA LEU A 690 -14.46 -36.06 -22.48
C LEU A 690 -13.70 -36.18 -21.16
N ARG A 691 -14.31 -35.84 -20.02
CA ARG A 691 -13.74 -36.07 -18.68
C ARG A 691 -13.62 -37.55 -18.35
N SER A 692 -14.61 -38.38 -18.68
CA SER A 692 -14.52 -39.83 -18.47
C SER A 692 -13.46 -40.50 -19.36
N GLN A 693 -13.28 -39.99 -20.59
CA GLN A 693 -12.20 -40.42 -21.49
C GLN A 693 -10.81 -39.93 -21.04
N ALA A 694 -10.72 -38.71 -20.50
CA ALA A 694 -9.46 -38.16 -19.96
C ALA A 694 -9.02 -38.87 -18.67
N LEU A 695 -9.96 -39.26 -17.80
CA LEU A 695 -9.68 -40.06 -16.59
C LEU A 695 -9.25 -41.50 -16.90
N ALA A 696 -9.50 -41.99 -18.11
CA ALA A 696 -9.01 -43.29 -18.59
C ALA A 696 -7.60 -43.24 -19.19
N LEU A 697 -7.02 -42.04 -19.38
CA LEU A 697 -5.66 -41.87 -19.85
C LEU A 697 -4.70 -41.94 -18.65
N LYS A 698 -3.79 -42.92 -18.66
CA LYS A 698 -2.64 -42.96 -17.73
C LYS A 698 -1.61 -41.90 -18.13
N TYR A 699 -1.86 -40.65 -17.81
CA TYR A 699 -0.86 -39.59 -17.91
C TYR A 699 -0.64 -38.96 -16.53
N GLN A 700 0.59 -39.04 -16.03
CA GLN A 700 1.03 -38.32 -14.84
C GLN A 700 1.87 -37.11 -15.30
N PRO A 701 1.43 -35.87 -15.05
CA PRO A 701 2.31 -34.73 -15.23
C PRO A 701 3.34 -34.72 -14.09
N LEU A 702 4.62 -34.62 -14.46
CA LEU A 702 5.73 -34.36 -13.55
C LEU A 702 5.47 -33.04 -12.80
N VAL A 703 5.70 -33.08 -11.48
CA VAL A 703 5.80 -31.92 -10.58
C VAL A 703 6.94 -31.02 -11.00
#